data_AF-A0A3B0PTW7-F1
#
_entry.id   AF-A0A3B0PTW7-F1
#
_cell.length_a   1.000
_cell.length_b   1.000
_cell.length_c   1.000
_cell.angle_alpha   90.00
_cell.angle_beta   90.00
_cell.angle_gamma   90.00
#
_symmetry.space_group_name_H-M   'P 1'
#
loop_
_entity.id
_entity.type
_entity.pdbx_description
1 polymer ?
#
loop_
_entity_poly.entity_id
_entity_poly.type
_entity_poly.pdbx_seq_one_letter_code
_entity_poly.pdbx_strand_id
1 'polypeptide(L)'
;MDRKIRYHFIGIGGIGMSALAHVLLDRGYSVSGSDLNQGATVDKLIAKGATYFSGHRESHVPEDCIVIYGSGIAKDNVEYKEALRKQLPTWHRAELLAFLMQEQTSILVSGSHGKTTVSSLITAIFQAAEKDPSYAIGGLNSLYLNGYSGKSEYFIAEADESDGSLKHYLPKVAVVTNLDNEHLSNFEGSKEKLALTIEEFCRKVDNPNLCFYNGDCPELKGRIFGTSYGFSQDCDLHICSHRQEGWCSIFSLSFLGKDYLDIDLNLIGKHNIANAAVAVGIALTFGIEEVSIREALKSFSGVQRRMERKNISERFLFFEDYAHHPSEISCTLRALRDAVGLRRIVAICQPHRFSRLQYCLDEFFSAFQDADEVILTDIYSAGETPLDLPSPERLAETISLSSHVCCAYVPYDNVIEYLKREIRVHDVCISLGAGNIYAVGNALKDFEPRKLSVGVVCGGQSCEHDISLLSARNVIQYLSSQYYDVQYFVINRQGLWSKVSNLNEVSCCDRPGHHVLSPEIAEILVGLDFILPILHGPCGEDGTLQGFLEIIDKPYGGPSLLFSAICMDKIMTKRLAASIGIPVVPYQPLTLHAWKRTPELCIHRILETFTFPMFVKTAHLGSSVGVFEVHNEIELKSKISEAFLYDTDVFIEENRLGSREIEVSCLGDACTCYYISEPHERRGSKGFIDYEEKYGLNGKSSAKIQYDPDLPEESKIRVKELTERVYRAIQGKGSCRIDFFLDGEGNFWLSEMNPIPGMTKSSPFLHDFVHLGWTFEQVVHQLIVSGLHKFDQKKKVSSTFNKQSLLTAKS
;
A
#
# COMPACT_ATOMS: atom_id res chain seq x y z
N MET A 1 -13.67 -12.72 58.86
CA MET A 1 -13.88 -12.52 57.41
C MET A 1 -13.47 -11.09 57.13
N ASP A 2 -12.27 -10.88 56.58
CA ASP A 2 -11.86 -9.53 56.18
C ASP A 2 -12.85 -9.01 55.13
N ARG A 3 -13.46 -7.85 55.40
CA ARG A 3 -14.31 -7.16 54.43
C ARG A 3 -13.43 -6.81 53.22
N LYS A 4 -13.53 -7.58 52.14
CA LYS A 4 -12.91 -7.23 50.86
C LYS A 4 -13.37 -5.83 50.45
N ILE A 5 -12.41 -4.92 50.24
CA ILE A 5 -12.67 -3.57 49.75
C ILE A 5 -13.42 -3.65 48.42
N ARG A 6 -14.49 -2.86 48.26
CA ARG A 6 -15.35 -2.85 47.08
C ARG A 6 -15.15 -1.57 46.27
N TYR A 7 -15.04 -1.73 44.96
CA TYR A 7 -14.95 -0.63 44.01
C TYR A 7 -16.21 -0.60 43.12
N HIS A 8 -16.78 0.58 42.93
CA HIS A 8 -17.96 0.80 42.07
C HIS A 8 -17.64 1.77 40.94
N PHE A 9 -17.68 1.32 39.71
CA PHE A 9 -17.34 2.11 38.52
C PHE A 9 -18.59 2.73 37.89
N ILE A 10 -18.59 4.04 37.67
CA ILE A 10 -19.59 4.72 36.84
C ILE A 10 -19.03 4.81 35.42
N GLY A 11 -19.68 4.14 34.46
CA GLY A 11 -19.18 3.99 33.09
C GLY A 11 -18.13 2.87 32.95
N ILE A 12 -18.41 1.69 33.51
CA ILE A 12 -17.46 0.56 33.58
C ILE A 12 -17.07 -0.01 32.21
N GLY A 13 -17.90 0.21 31.18
CA GLY A 13 -17.67 -0.26 29.81
C GLY A 13 -16.68 0.59 29.02
N GLY A 14 -16.34 1.79 29.50
CA GLY A 14 -15.34 2.64 28.88
C GLY A 14 -13.95 1.98 28.90
N ILE A 15 -13.18 2.13 27.82
CA ILE A 15 -11.91 1.40 27.64
C ILE A 15 -10.92 1.61 28.79
N GLY A 16 -10.69 2.86 29.21
CA GLY A 16 -9.81 3.13 30.36
C GLY A 16 -10.37 2.60 31.70
N MET A 17 -11.70 2.50 31.84
CA MET A 17 -12.34 2.04 33.07
C MET A 17 -12.29 0.51 33.19
N SER A 18 -12.56 -0.19 32.09
CA SER A 18 -12.56 -1.66 32.05
C SER A 18 -11.19 -2.25 32.34
N ALA A 19 -10.11 -1.60 31.88
CA ALA A 19 -8.74 -2.01 32.16
C ALA A 19 -8.46 -2.07 33.67
N LEU A 20 -8.82 -1.00 34.40
CA LEU A 20 -8.61 -0.92 35.86
C LEU A 20 -9.50 -1.92 36.61
N ALA A 21 -10.75 -2.10 36.15
CA ALA A 21 -11.66 -3.09 36.70
C ALA A 21 -11.12 -4.53 36.55
N HIS A 22 -10.51 -4.86 35.40
CA HIS A 22 -9.86 -6.16 35.20
C HIS A 22 -8.70 -6.39 36.18
N VAL A 23 -7.84 -5.39 36.39
CA VAL A 23 -6.70 -5.49 37.33
C VAL A 23 -7.20 -5.68 38.77
N LEU A 24 -8.21 -4.92 39.20
CA LEU A 24 -8.81 -5.07 40.54
C LEU A 24 -9.40 -6.46 40.76
N LEU A 25 -10.08 -7.02 39.76
CA LEU A 25 -10.63 -8.37 39.82
C LEU A 25 -9.53 -9.43 39.93
N ASP A 26 -8.43 -9.31 39.18
CA ASP A 26 -7.28 -10.22 39.29
C ASP A 26 -6.64 -10.17 40.68
N ARG A 27 -6.56 -8.98 41.28
CA ARG A 27 -6.07 -8.77 42.65
C ARG A 27 -7.08 -9.19 43.72
N GLY A 28 -8.25 -9.71 43.33
CA GLY A 28 -9.24 -10.31 44.21
C GLY A 28 -10.19 -9.33 44.90
N TYR A 29 -10.23 -8.06 44.47
CA TYR A 29 -11.16 -7.04 44.96
C TYR A 29 -12.59 -7.28 44.47
N SER A 30 -13.59 -6.74 45.19
CA SER A 30 -14.98 -6.76 44.74
C SER A 30 -15.22 -5.60 43.78
N VAL A 31 -15.59 -5.89 42.53
CA VAL A 31 -15.88 -4.86 41.53
C VAL A 31 -17.36 -4.89 41.14
N SER A 32 -17.96 -3.70 41.08
CA SER A 32 -19.28 -3.46 40.51
C SER A 32 -19.22 -2.24 39.59
N GLY A 33 -20.19 -2.06 38.71
CA GLY A 33 -20.28 -0.82 37.95
C GLY A 33 -21.48 -0.73 37.02
N SER A 34 -21.75 0.49 36.57
CA SER A 34 -22.85 0.84 35.69
C SER A 34 -22.36 1.29 34.32
N ASP A 35 -23.16 1.06 33.28
CA ASP A 35 -22.94 1.66 31.95
C ASP A 35 -24.26 1.75 31.16
N LEU A 36 -24.35 2.68 30.22
CA LEU A 36 -25.53 2.85 29.36
C LEU A 36 -25.69 1.70 28.37
N ASN A 37 -24.58 1.18 27.84
CA ASN A 37 -24.59 0.10 26.85
C ASN A 37 -23.84 -1.12 27.38
N GLN A 38 -24.46 -2.29 27.27
CA GLN A 38 -23.77 -3.56 27.47
C GLN A 38 -23.07 -3.93 26.15
N GLY A 39 -21.79 -4.29 26.23
CA GLY A 39 -21.00 -4.73 25.10
C GLY A 39 -19.91 -5.73 25.52
N ALA A 40 -19.14 -6.22 24.55
CA ALA A 40 -18.17 -7.30 24.75
C ALA A 40 -17.17 -7.04 25.90
N THR A 41 -16.76 -5.77 26.09
CA THR A 41 -15.90 -5.36 27.21
C THR A 41 -16.55 -5.63 28.57
N VAL A 42 -17.82 -5.25 28.74
CA VAL A 42 -18.59 -5.47 29.97
C VAL A 42 -18.84 -6.97 30.19
N ASP A 43 -19.16 -7.71 29.13
CA ASP A 43 -19.40 -9.16 29.22
C ASP A 43 -18.20 -9.91 29.81
N LYS A 44 -16.97 -9.47 29.47
CA LYS A 44 -15.74 -10.04 30.03
C LYS A 44 -15.53 -9.72 31.50
N LEU A 45 -15.90 -8.52 31.94
CA LEU A 45 -15.86 -8.17 33.35
C LEU A 45 -16.86 -9.00 34.15
N ILE A 46 -18.07 -9.19 33.64
CA ILE A 46 -19.10 -10.05 34.25
C ILE A 46 -18.59 -11.48 34.35
N ALA A 47 -18.02 -12.03 33.28
CA ALA A 47 -17.44 -13.38 33.26
C ALA A 47 -16.31 -13.55 34.30
N LYS A 48 -15.63 -12.46 34.64
CA LYS A 48 -14.56 -12.40 35.66
C LYS A 48 -15.08 -12.11 37.08
N GLY A 49 -16.40 -11.97 37.25
CA GLY A 49 -17.07 -11.81 38.54
C GLY A 49 -17.47 -10.38 38.92
N ALA A 50 -17.42 -9.42 37.99
CA ALA A 50 -17.95 -8.08 38.23
C ALA A 50 -19.48 -8.10 38.31
N THR A 51 -20.04 -7.27 39.20
CA THR A 51 -21.49 -6.99 39.21
C THR A 51 -21.80 -5.82 38.27
N TYR A 52 -22.58 -6.06 37.22
CA TYR A 52 -22.96 -5.03 36.25
C TYR A 52 -24.38 -4.50 36.46
N PHE A 53 -24.56 -3.20 36.26
CA PHE A 53 -25.85 -2.52 36.26
C PHE A 53 -26.07 -1.76 34.95
N SER A 54 -27.24 -1.95 34.33
CA SER A 54 -27.59 -1.21 33.10
C SER A 54 -28.20 0.15 33.44
N GLY A 55 -27.66 1.20 32.81
CA GLY A 55 -28.02 2.59 33.07
C GLY A 55 -27.56 3.08 34.45
N HIS A 56 -27.86 4.35 34.76
CA HIS A 56 -27.45 4.97 36.02
C HIS A 56 -28.61 5.11 37.00
N ARG A 57 -28.45 4.61 38.24
CA ARG A 57 -29.45 4.74 39.32
C ARG A 57 -28.77 4.83 40.68
N GLU A 58 -29.30 5.66 41.57
CA GLU A 58 -28.81 5.82 42.94
C GLU A 58 -28.69 4.47 43.68
N SER A 59 -29.63 3.55 43.45
CA SER A 59 -29.65 2.22 44.07
C SER A 59 -28.49 1.30 43.65
N HIS A 60 -27.75 1.63 42.58
CA HIS A 60 -26.59 0.85 42.14
C HIS A 60 -25.37 1.06 43.05
N VAL A 61 -25.29 2.21 43.74
CA VAL A 61 -24.14 2.59 44.57
C VAL A 61 -24.18 1.83 45.91
N PRO A 62 -23.25 0.89 46.16
CA PRO A 62 -23.20 0.15 47.42
C PRO A 62 -22.91 1.05 48.64
N GLU A 63 -23.29 0.62 49.85
CA GLU A 63 -23.06 1.41 51.07
C GLU A 63 -21.60 1.45 51.54
N ASP A 64 -20.81 0.41 51.26
CA ASP A 64 -19.40 0.31 51.65
C ASP A 64 -18.54 0.12 50.40
N CYS A 65 -18.29 1.20 49.63
CA CYS A 65 -17.43 1.14 48.44
C CYS A 65 -16.63 2.42 48.19
N ILE A 66 -15.61 2.31 47.35
CA ILE A 66 -14.93 3.43 46.69
C ILE A 66 -15.54 3.58 45.29
N VAL A 67 -16.03 4.78 44.98
CA VAL A 67 -16.67 5.08 43.70
C VAL A 67 -15.63 5.62 42.71
N ILE A 68 -15.52 4.97 41.56
CA ILE A 68 -14.58 5.30 40.50
C ILE A 68 -15.33 5.97 39.35
N TYR A 69 -14.82 7.11 38.89
CA TYR A 69 -15.41 7.85 37.77
C TYR A 69 -14.32 8.31 36.80
N GLY A 70 -14.69 8.45 35.53
CA GLY A 70 -13.83 9.01 34.48
C GLY A 70 -14.29 10.38 34.02
N SER A 71 -13.50 10.99 33.14
CA SER A 71 -13.69 12.34 32.60
C SER A 71 -14.98 12.48 31.76
N GLY A 72 -15.55 11.37 31.28
CA GLY A 72 -16.83 11.33 30.56
C GLY A 72 -18.07 11.33 31.45
N ILE A 73 -17.93 11.24 32.79
CA ILE A 73 -19.07 11.25 33.70
C ILE A 73 -19.42 12.67 34.11
N ALA A 74 -20.63 13.10 33.77
CA ALA A 74 -21.13 14.43 34.13
C ALA A 74 -21.31 14.56 35.65
N LYS A 75 -21.06 15.77 36.18
CA LYS A 75 -21.19 16.07 37.62
C LYS A 75 -22.62 15.89 38.14
N ASP A 76 -23.61 15.93 37.25
CA ASP A 76 -25.01 15.77 37.59
C ASP A 76 -25.49 14.30 37.58
N ASN A 77 -24.61 13.36 37.22
CA ASN A 77 -24.89 11.92 37.23
C ASN A 77 -25.43 11.46 38.59
N VAL A 78 -26.51 10.67 38.55
CA VAL A 78 -27.26 10.25 39.74
C VAL A 78 -26.44 9.38 40.70
N GLU A 79 -25.56 8.52 40.19
CA GLU A 79 -24.70 7.68 41.02
C GLU A 79 -23.57 8.50 41.65
N TYR A 80 -23.01 9.45 40.90
CA TYR A 80 -21.98 10.35 41.42
C TYR A 80 -22.53 11.23 42.56
N LYS A 81 -23.73 11.80 42.39
CA LYS A 81 -24.41 12.56 43.47
C LYS A 81 -24.70 11.69 44.68
N GLU A 82 -25.14 10.45 44.47
CA GLU A 82 -25.44 9.54 45.56
C GLU A 82 -24.18 9.18 46.36
N ALA A 83 -23.05 8.97 45.68
CA ALA A 83 -21.76 8.76 46.34
C ALA A 83 -21.39 9.94 47.26
N LEU A 84 -21.56 11.17 46.78
CA LEU A 84 -21.34 12.38 47.58
C LEU A 84 -22.33 12.51 48.74
N ARG A 85 -23.61 12.19 48.53
CA ARG A 85 -24.66 12.23 49.57
C ARG A 85 -24.37 11.23 50.69
N LYS A 86 -23.91 10.03 50.33
CA LYS A 86 -23.49 8.97 51.26
C LYS A 86 -22.10 9.21 51.87
N GLN A 87 -21.38 10.27 51.45
CA GLN A 87 -20.00 10.58 51.87
C GLN A 87 -19.02 9.43 51.60
N LEU A 88 -19.21 8.72 50.48
CA LEU A 88 -18.33 7.65 50.06
C LEU A 88 -17.03 8.23 49.46
N PRO A 89 -15.88 7.55 49.61
CA PRO A 89 -14.66 7.93 48.91
C PRO A 89 -14.88 7.85 47.40
N THR A 90 -14.51 8.92 46.69
CA THR A 90 -14.57 8.98 45.22
C THR A 90 -13.16 9.16 44.66
N TRP A 91 -12.76 8.32 43.69
CA TRP A 91 -11.50 8.47 42.98
C TRP A 91 -11.73 8.66 41.49
N HIS A 92 -10.96 9.56 40.89
CA HIS A 92 -10.85 9.63 39.44
C HIS A 92 -10.11 8.39 38.92
N ARG A 93 -10.41 7.96 37.68
CA ARG A 93 -9.73 6.82 37.02
C ARG A 93 -8.20 6.90 37.10
N ALA A 94 -7.65 8.10 36.98
CA ALA A 94 -6.21 8.35 37.03
C ALA A 94 -5.61 8.12 38.42
N GLU A 95 -6.36 8.46 39.47
CA GLU A 95 -5.94 8.22 40.86
C GLU A 95 -5.96 6.73 41.17
N LEU A 96 -6.96 6.00 40.67
CA LEU A 96 -6.98 4.54 40.77
C LEU A 96 -5.83 3.90 40.00
N LEU A 97 -5.54 4.34 38.77
CA LEU A 97 -4.39 3.83 38.01
C LEU A 97 -3.08 4.08 38.77
N ALA A 98 -2.87 5.29 39.29
CA ALA A 98 -1.72 5.63 40.12
C ALA A 98 -1.60 4.73 41.36
N PHE A 99 -2.73 4.43 42.02
CA PHE A 99 -2.78 3.48 43.14
C PHE A 99 -2.41 2.05 42.71
N LEU A 100 -2.93 1.58 41.58
CA LEU A 100 -2.67 0.21 41.11
C LEU A 100 -1.20 -0.03 40.74
N MET A 101 -0.48 1.03 40.38
CA MET A 101 0.95 0.98 40.04
C MET A 101 1.87 1.11 41.25
N GLN A 102 1.33 1.35 42.45
CA GLN A 102 2.15 1.47 43.66
C GLN A 102 2.98 0.20 43.86
N GLU A 103 4.24 0.39 44.29
CA GLU A 103 5.21 -0.67 44.55
C GLU A 103 5.73 -1.44 43.30
N GLN A 104 5.29 -1.05 42.09
CA GLN A 104 5.78 -1.62 40.82
C GLN A 104 6.62 -0.59 40.04
N THR A 105 7.50 -1.09 39.18
CA THR A 105 8.21 -0.30 38.17
C THR A 105 7.22 0.07 37.07
N SER A 106 6.69 1.29 37.15
CA SER A 106 5.70 1.80 36.19
C SER A 106 6.37 2.31 34.90
N ILE A 107 6.00 1.71 33.77
CA ILE A 107 6.36 2.12 32.41
C ILE A 107 5.16 2.82 31.79
N LEU A 108 5.25 4.15 31.65
CA LEU A 108 4.14 5.01 31.25
C LEU A 108 4.37 5.61 29.86
N VAL A 109 3.39 5.42 28.99
CA VAL A 109 3.44 5.91 27.60
C VAL A 109 2.46 7.06 27.40
N SER A 110 2.96 8.21 26.95
CA SER A 110 2.20 9.44 26.68
C SER A 110 2.53 10.04 25.31
N GLY A 111 1.93 11.19 25.00
CA GLY A 111 2.01 11.89 23.72
C GLY A 111 0.74 11.75 22.88
N SER A 112 0.54 12.61 21.88
CA SER A 112 -0.75 12.71 21.17
C SER A 112 -1.16 11.41 20.47
N HIS A 113 -0.25 10.83 19.68
CA HIS A 113 -0.53 9.64 18.86
C HIS A 113 0.40 8.47 19.18
N GLY A 114 -0.08 7.22 19.05
CA GLY A 114 0.75 6.02 19.17
C GLY A 114 0.89 5.41 20.57
N LYS A 115 0.31 6.05 21.61
CA LYS A 115 0.31 5.56 23.01
C LYS A 115 -0.08 4.08 23.14
N THR A 116 -1.22 3.73 22.55
CA THR A 116 -1.77 2.37 22.59
C THR A 116 -0.90 1.36 21.88
N THR A 117 -0.34 1.72 20.73
CA THR A 117 0.54 0.81 19.97
C THR A 117 1.83 0.56 20.73
N VAL A 118 2.49 1.60 21.24
CA VAL A 118 3.75 1.46 22.00
C VAL A 118 3.56 0.66 23.28
N SER A 119 2.54 0.98 24.10
CA SER A 119 2.27 0.23 25.33
C SER A 119 1.92 -1.24 25.07
N SER A 120 1.21 -1.54 23.97
CA SER A 120 0.92 -2.91 23.54
C SER A 120 2.17 -3.65 23.07
N LEU A 121 3.06 -2.99 22.33
CA LEU A 121 4.32 -3.58 21.87
C LEU A 121 5.26 -3.88 23.04
N ILE A 122 5.41 -2.96 24.00
CA ILE A 122 6.18 -3.21 25.23
C ILE A 122 5.60 -4.42 25.98
N THR A 123 4.27 -4.47 26.12
CA THR A 123 3.60 -5.59 26.80
C THR A 123 3.86 -6.92 26.09
N ALA A 124 3.73 -6.96 24.76
CA ALA A 124 3.98 -8.16 23.97
C ALA A 124 5.43 -8.65 24.10
N ILE A 125 6.40 -7.74 24.05
CA ILE A 125 7.83 -8.07 24.24
C ILE A 125 8.08 -8.65 25.64
N PHE A 126 7.55 -8.01 26.67
CA PHE A 126 7.73 -8.48 28.05
C PHE A 126 7.04 -9.83 28.29
N GLN A 127 5.89 -10.09 27.65
CA GLN A 127 5.21 -11.37 27.70
C GLN A 127 6.00 -12.47 26.98
N ALA A 128 6.54 -12.20 25.79
CA ALA A 128 7.40 -13.14 25.07
C ALA A 128 8.72 -13.44 25.82
N ALA A 129 9.19 -12.49 26.63
CA ALA A 129 10.34 -12.67 27.52
C ALA A 129 9.98 -13.33 28.87
N GLU A 130 8.75 -13.82 29.03
CA GLU A 130 8.22 -14.44 30.26
C GLU A 130 8.34 -13.55 31.51
N LYS A 131 8.33 -12.22 31.34
CA LYS A 131 8.39 -11.24 32.44
C LYS A 131 7.02 -10.87 33.02
N ASP A 132 5.94 -11.50 32.57
CA ASP A 132 4.54 -11.42 33.10
C ASP A 132 4.15 -10.05 33.71
N PRO A 133 4.20 -8.94 32.93
CA PRO A 133 3.90 -7.61 33.44
C PRO A 133 2.42 -7.42 33.75
N SER A 134 2.09 -6.58 34.73
CA SER A 134 0.77 -5.99 34.82
C SER A 134 0.59 -4.93 33.74
N TYR A 135 -0.61 -4.74 33.22
CA TYR A 135 -0.87 -3.66 32.25
C TYR A 135 -2.28 -3.08 32.32
N ALA A 136 -2.40 -1.82 31.91
CA ALA A 136 -3.67 -1.11 31.69
C ALA A 136 -3.55 -0.22 30.44
N ILE A 137 -4.15 -0.67 29.33
CA ILE A 137 -3.99 -0.12 27.98
C ILE A 137 -5.36 0.39 27.47
N GLY A 138 -5.34 1.47 26.71
CA GLY A 138 -6.50 2.16 26.12
C GLY A 138 -7.01 1.54 24.82
N GLY A 139 -6.55 0.32 24.48
CA GLY A 139 -7.00 -0.47 23.33
C GLY A 139 -7.11 -1.94 23.69
N LEU A 140 -7.95 -2.66 22.94
CA LEU A 140 -8.19 -4.09 23.14
C LEU A 140 -7.19 -4.91 22.32
N ASN A 141 -6.58 -5.92 22.94
CA ASN A 141 -5.80 -6.93 22.22
C ASN A 141 -6.73 -7.95 21.50
N SER A 142 -6.14 -8.91 20.80
CA SER A 142 -6.88 -9.98 20.10
C SER A 142 -7.77 -10.84 21.01
N LEU A 143 -7.47 -10.88 22.31
CA LEU A 143 -8.29 -11.53 23.34
C LEU A 143 -9.30 -10.57 23.98
N TYR A 144 -9.58 -9.41 23.38
CA TYR A 144 -10.40 -8.31 23.93
C TYR A 144 -10.12 -8.02 25.42
N LEU A 145 -8.86 -8.09 25.81
CA LEU A 145 -8.39 -7.66 27.12
C LEU A 145 -7.60 -6.37 26.94
N ASN A 146 -7.76 -5.49 27.89
CA ASN A 146 -7.05 -4.22 27.96
C ASN A 146 -6.50 -3.92 29.35
N GLY A 147 -6.72 -4.83 30.31
CA GLY A 147 -6.13 -4.79 31.64
C GLY A 147 -5.87 -6.19 32.18
N TYR A 148 -4.76 -6.33 32.91
CA TYR A 148 -4.32 -7.60 33.49
C TYR A 148 -3.38 -7.34 34.67
N SER A 149 -3.52 -8.11 35.75
CA SER A 149 -2.55 -8.12 36.84
C SER A 149 -1.60 -9.32 36.71
N GLY A 150 -0.40 -9.05 36.23
CA GLY A 150 0.70 -10.02 36.22
C GLY A 150 1.37 -10.18 37.58
N LYS A 151 2.32 -11.10 37.68
CA LYS A 151 3.03 -11.43 38.92
C LYS A 151 4.38 -10.70 39.07
N SER A 152 4.85 -10.02 38.02
CA SER A 152 6.14 -9.35 38.08
C SER A 152 6.08 -7.95 38.68
N GLU A 153 7.26 -7.37 38.87
CA GLU A 153 7.44 -6.00 39.37
C GLU A 153 7.10 -4.92 38.33
N TYR A 154 6.75 -5.27 37.09
CA TYR A 154 6.49 -4.29 36.03
C TYR A 154 5.01 -3.97 35.89
N PHE A 155 4.70 -2.69 35.68
CA PHE A 155 3.37 -2.24 35.30
C PHE A 155 3.45 -1.33 34.06
N ILE A 156 2.78 -1.71 32.97
CA ILE A 156 2.78 -0.95 31.71
C ILE A 156 1.43 -0.26 31.54
N ALA A 157 1.42 1.06 31.34
CA ALA A 157 0.17 1.78 31.16
C ALA A 157 0.25 2.93 30.17
N GLU A 158 -0.91 3.26 29.60
CA GLU A 158 -1.10 4.53 28.89
C GLU A 158 -1.32 5.66 29.90
N ALA A 159 -0.58 6.75 29.70
CA ALA A 159 -0.68 7.98 30.46
C ALA A 159 -1.29 9.07 29.56
N ASP A 160 -2.58 9.27 29.73
CA ASP A 160 -3.40 10.17 28.91
C ASP A 160 -3.15 11.64 29.28
N GLU A 161 -2.64 12.41 28.32
CA GLU A 161 -2.40 13.83 28.46
C GLU A 161 -3.70 14.65 28.46
N SER A 162 -4.76 14.15 27.83
CA SER A 162 -5.90 14.98 27.41
C SER A 162 -6.62 15.70 28.55
N ASP A 163 -6.74 15.13 29.75
CA ASP A 163 -7.53 15.67 30.86
C ASP A 163 -6.69 16.18 32.03
N GLY A 164 -5.38 16.35 31.83
CA GLY A 164 -4.45 16.79 32.87
C GLY A 164 -4.14 15.71 33.92
N SER A 165 -4.45 14.43 33.63
CA SER A 165 -4.22 13.32 34.56
C SER A 165 -2.74 13.03 34.84
N LEU A 166 -1.83 13.45 33.95
CA LEU A 166 -0.38 13.22 34.07
C LEU A 166 0.22 13.69 35.40
N LYS A 167 -0.38 14.69 36.05
CA LYS A 167 0.05 15.18 37.36
C LYS A 167 -0.02 14.11 38.45
N HIS A 168 -0.92 13.13 38.34
CA HIS A 168 -1.13 12.07 39.33
C HIS A 168 -0.11 10.93 39.24
N TYR A 169 0.64 10.84 38.15
CA TYR A 169 1.58 9.75 37.93
C TYR A 169 3.00 10.10 38.36
N LEU A 170 3.74 9.09 38.84
CA LEU A 170 5.16 9.12 39.19
C LEU A 170 5.88 8.03 38.38
N PRO A 171 6.18 8.26 37.09
CA PRO A 171 6.79 7.25 36.22
C PRO A 171 8.20 6.86 36.69
N LYS A 172 8.49 5.55 36.70
CA LYS A 172 9.87 5.04 36.71
C LYS A 172 10.47 5.01 35.31
N VAL A 173 9.65 4.78 34.30
CA VAL A 173 9.98 4.94 32.89
C VAL A 173 8.89 5.78 32.24
N ALA A 174 9.28 6.81 31.51
CA ALA A 174 8.37 7.64 30.74
C ALA A 174 8.68 7.52 29.25
N VAL A 175 7.65 7.43 28.42
CA VAL A 175 7.76 7.48 26.96
C VAL A 175 6.88 8.61 26.44
N VAL A 176 7.43 9.47 25.60
CA VAL A 176 6.68 10.50 24.89
C VAL A 176 6.81 10.28 23.39
N THR A 177 5.68 10.03 22.74
CA THR A 177 5.61 9.62 21.32
C THR A 177 5.68 10.80 20.35
N ASN A 178 4.92 11.85 20.62
CA ASN A 178 4.84 13.09 19.83
C ASN A 178 3.95 14.10 20.57
N LEU A 179 3.85 15.31 20.03
CA LEU A 179 2.95 16.35 20.52
C LEU A 179 2.30 17.09 19.34
N ASP A 180 1.00 16.89 19.17
CA ASP A 180 0.19 17.50 18.11
C ASP A 180 -0.93 18.38 18.71
N ASN A 181 -1.70 19.07 17.86
CA ASN A 181 -2.82 19.93 18.24
C ASN A 181 -4.07 19.14 18.65
N GLU A 182 -3.91 18.24 19.62
CA GLU A 182 -4.99 17.39 20.12
C GLU A 182 -5.45 17.81 21.52
N HIS A 183 -6.76 17.70 21.79
CA HIS A 183 -7.36 17.94 23.10
C HIS A 183 -7.07 19.34 23.70
N LEU A 184 -6.73 20.32 22.87
CA LEU A 184 -6.35 21.67 23.29
C LEU A 184 -7.42 22.38 24.12
N SER A 185 -8.70 22.00 24.01
CA SER A 185 -9.78 22.53 24.85
C SER A 185 -9.51 22.39 26.34
N ASN A 186 -8.81 21.33 26.75
CA ASN A 186 -8.47 21.07 28.16
C ASN A 186 -7.23 21.86 28.62
N PHE A 187 -6.57 22.54 27.68
CA PHE A 187 -5.37 23.35 27.89
C PHE A 187 -5.59 24.81 27.49
N GLU A 188 -6.83 25.31 27.57
CA GLU A 188 -7.22 26.67 27.19
C GLU A 188 -6.80 27.04 25.74
N GLY A 189 -6.79 26.06 24.83
CA GLY A 189 -6.34 26.24 23.45
C GLY A 189 -4.81 26.33 23.28
N SER A 190 -4.02 26.12 24.34
CA SER A 190 -2.57 26.36 24.33
C SER A 190 -1.76 25.08 24.17
N LYS A 191 -1.11 24.93 23.00
CA LYS A 191 -0.12 23.87 22.75
C LYS A 191 1.07 23.95 23.72
N GLU A 192 1.47 25.16 24.13
CA GLU A 192 2.56 25.35 25.09
C GLU A 192 2.21 24.79 26.48
N LYS A 193 0.96 24.97 26.95
CA LYS A 193 0.52 24.38 28.23
C LYS A 193 0.54 22.85 28.19
N LEU A 194 0.16 22.25 27.06
CA LEU A 194 0.29 20.82 26.85
C LEU A 194 1.76 20.39 26.90
N ALA A 195 2.64 21.10 26.20
CA ALA A 195 4.08 20.81 26.18
C ALA A 195 4.72 20.92 27.58
N LEU A 196 4.37 21.94 28.36
CA LEU A 196 4.81 22.08 29.75
C LEU A 196 4.34 20.92 30.63
N THR A 197 3.12 20.43 30.44
CA THR A 197 2.58 19.28 31.21
C THR A 197 3.38 18.01 30.91
N ILE A 198 3.73 17.79 29.64
CA ILE A 198 4.59 16.66 29.21
C ILE A 198 6.00 16.81 29.78
N GLU A 199 6.55 18.02 29.76
CA GLU A 199 7.87 18.32 30.32
C GLU A 199 7.93 18.07 31.83
N GLU A 200 6.91 18.50 32.58
CA GLU A 200 6.75 18.19 34.00
C GLU A 200 6.60 16.70 34.27
N PHE A 201 5.87 15.98 33.42
CA PHE A 201 5.73 14.52 33.51
C PHE A 201 7.08 13.81 33.34
N CYS A 202 7.87 14.19 32.33
CA CYS A 202 9.21 13.63 32.09
C CYS A 202 10.19 13.94 33.22
N ARG A 203 10.14 15.15 33.81
CA ARG A 203 11.02 15.55 34.93
C ARG A 203 10.85 14.71 36.20
N LYS A 204 9.72 14.01 36.35
CA LYS A 204 9.47 13.12 37.50
C LYS A 204 10.25 11.80 37.42
N VAL A 205 10.88 11.49 36.28
CA VAL A 205 11.70 10.29 36.12
C VAL A 205 13.08 10.53 36.76
N ASP A 206 13.44 9.70 37.74
CA ASP A 206 14.69 9.85 38.50
C ASP A 206 15.95 9.67 37.62
N ASN A 207 15.88 8.76 36.64
CA ASN A 207 16.99 8.45 35.73
C ASN A 207 16.66 8.93 34.30
N PRO A 208 17.38 9.91 33.75
CA PRO A 208 17.16 10.39 32.38
C PRO A 208 17.22 9.31 31.30
N ASN A 209 18.01 8.24 31.49
CA ASN A 209 18.09 7.12 30.54
C ASN A 209 16.83 6.22 30.54
N LEU A 210 15.88 6.48 31.44
CA LEU A 210 14.55 5.86 31.48
C LEU A 210 13.43 6.82 31.03
N CYS A 211 13.81 8.00 30.51
CA CYS A 211 12.89 8.93 29.86
C CYS A 211 13.16 8.84 28.35
N PHE A 212 12.25 8.24 27.60
CA PHE A 212 12.34 8.11 26.14
C PHE A 212 11.46 9.14 25.46
N TYR A 213 11.99 9.83 24.46
CA TYR A 213 11.19 10.77 23.66
C TYR A 213 11.56 10.70 22.18
N ASN A 214 10.59 11.00 21.32
CA ASN A 214 10.82 11.00 19.88
C ASN A 214 11.67 12.22 19.47
N GLY A 215 12.91 11.98 19.06
CA GLY A 215 13.87 13.01 18.65
C GLY A 215 13.56 13.63 17.29
N ASP A 216 12.69 13.00 16.49
CA ASP A 216 12.19 13.56 15.23
C ASP A 216 11.01 14.50 15.43
N CYS A 217 10.42 14.54 16.63
CA CYS A 217 9.32 15.44 16.96
C CYS A 217 9.87 16.84 17.33
N PRO A 218 9.66 17.87 16.50
CA PRO A 218 10.23 19.21 16.75
C PRO A 218 9.81 19.81 18.10
N GLU A 219 8.59 19.52 18.55
CA GLU A 219 8.02 20.01 19.80
C GLU A 219 8.69 19.44 21.05
N LEU A 220 9.26 18.23 20.94
CA LEU A 220 9.94 17.54 22.05
C LEU A 220 11.44 17.81 22.02
N LYS A 221 12.02 17.99 20.83
CA LYS A 221 13.46 18.18 20.63
C LYS A 221 13.96 19.41 21.38
N GLY A 222 14.93 19.21 22.26
CA GLY A 222 15.50 20.26 23.10
C GLY A 222 14.65 20.70 24.29
N ARG A 223 13.40 20.21 24.39
CA ARG A 223 12.52 20.44 25.54
C ARG A 223 12.62 19.31 26.57
N ILE A 224 12.64 18.07 26.09
CA ILE A 224 12.74 16.88 26.94
C ILE A 224 14.19 16.45 27.08
N PHE A 225 14.61 16.15 28.32
CA PHE A 225 15.92 15.57 28.60
C PHE A 225 15.76 14.08 28.88
N GLY A 226 16.45 13.24 28.10
CA GLY A 226 16.36 11.79 28.18
C GLY A 226 16.98 11.11 26.95
N THR A 227 16.67 9.84 26.76
CA THR A 227 17.06 9.05 25.59
C THR A 227 16.15 9.37 24.40
N SER A 228 16.73 10.00 23.39
CA SER A 228 16.04 10.30 22.12
C SER A 228 15.94 9.06 21.24
N TYR A 229 14.81 8.86 20.57
CA TYR A 229 14.64 7.81 19.56
C TYR A 229 14.08 8.39 18.25
N GLY A 230 14.47 7.84 17.11
CA GLY A 230 14.00 8.32 15.82
C GLY A 230 14.86 7.91 14.64
N PHE A 231 14.52 8.45 13.48
CA PHE A 231 15.22 8.28 12.21
C PHE A 231 16.38 9.28 12.04
N SER A 232 16.42 10.34 12.85
CA SER A 232 17.53 11.29 12.80
C SER A 232 18.81 10.70 13.38
N GLN A 233 19.94 10.94 12.72
CA GLN A 233 21.25 10.36 13.09
C GLN A 233 21.75 10.82 14.47
N ASP A 234 21.21 11.93 15.00
CA ASP A 234 21.51 12.46 16.33
C ASP A 234 20.69 11.80 17.45
N CYS A 235 19.78 10.89 17.14
CA CYS A 235 19.03 10.14 18.15
C CYS A 235 19.92 9.11 18.85
N ASP A 236 19.78 8.97 20.17
CA ASP A 236 20.50 7.96 20.97
C ASP A 236 20.11 6.52 20.57
N LEU A 237 18.82 6.33 20.29
CA LEU A 237 18.26 5.14 19.64
C LEU A 237 17.92 5.51 18.19
N HIS A 238 18.87 5.23 17.29
CA HIS A 238 18.81 5.64 15.90
C HIS A 238 18.31 4.51 15.00
N ILE A 239 17.25 4.77 14.24
CA ILE A 239 16.74 3.87 13.20
C ILE A 239 17.54 4.11 11.91
N CYS A 240 18.56 3.28 11.70
CA CYS A 240 19.55 3.44 10.63
C CYS A 240 19.01 3.09 9.23
N SER A 241 18.05 2.16 9.14
CA SER A 241 17.44 1.75 7.86
C SER A 241 16.02 1.25 8.08
N HIS A 242 15.15 1.44 7.09
CA HIS A 242 13.81 0.87 7.10
C HIS A 242 13.28 0.67 5.69
N ARG A 243 12.40 -0.31 5.54
CA ARG A 243 11.61 -0.56 4.33
C ARG A 243 10.30 -1.25 4.72
N GLN A 244 9.32 -1.15 3.83
CA GLN A 244 8.07 -1.88 3.95
C GLN A 244 7.95 -2.85 2.78
N GLU A 245 7.65 -4.11 3.09
CA GLU A 245 7.45 -5.18 2.13
C GLU A 245 6.02 -5.70 2.30
N GLY A 246 5.10 -5.15 1.51
CA GLY A 246 3.67 -5.43 1.64
C GLY A 246 3.15 -5.04 3.02
N TRP A 247 2.72 -6.03 3.80
CA TRP A 247 2.11 -5.85 5.12
C TRP A 247 3.10 -5.92 6.29
N CYS A 248 4.39 -6.07 6.00
CA CYS A 248 5.45 -6.15 7.00
C CYS A 248 6.41 -4.96 6.86
N SER A 249 6.90 -4.45 7.99
CA SER A 249 7.99 -3.49 8.02
C SER A 249 9.27 -4.19 8.46
N ILE A 250 10.40 -3.79 7.88
CA ILE A 250 11.73 -4.27 8.26
C ILE A 250 12.60 -3.06 8.55
N PHE A 251 13.25 -3.04 9.71
CA PHE A 251 14.07 -1.91 10.13
C PHE A 251 15.32 -2.34 10.90
N SER A 252 16.36 -1.51 10.85
CA SER A 252 17.58 -1.69 11.64
C SER A 252 17.75 -0.50 12.56
N LEU A 253 18.26 -0.73 13.77
CA LEU A 253 18.55 0.34 14.72
C LEU A 253 19.90 0.16 15.40
N SER A 254 20.45 1.26 15.90
CA SER A 254 21.63 1.29 16.77
C SER A 254 21.22 1.81 18.14
N PHE A 255 21.59 1.09 19.19
CA PHE A 255 21.30 1.48 20.57
C PHE A 255 22.31 0.86 21.55
N LEU A 256 22.70 1.61 22.58
CA LEU A 256 23.68 1.18 23.59
C LEU A 256 25.00 0.66 23.00
N GLY A 257 25.45 1.26 21.89
CA GLY A 257 26.70 0.89 21.20
C GLY A 257 26.66 -0.43 20.44
N LYS A 258 25.46 -0.98 20.18
CA LYS A 258 25.24 -2.19 19.37
C LYS A 258 24.24 -1.91 18.24
N ASP A 259 24.49 -2.51 17.09
CA ASP A 259 23.57 -2.51 15.95
C ASP A 259 22.69 -3.77 15.94
N TYR A 260 21.42 -3.56 15.61
CA TYR A 260 20.38 -4.58 15.50
C TYR A 260 19.80 -4.50 14.09
N LEU A 261 20.17 -5.45 13.23
CA LEU A 261 19.86 -5.41 11.80
C LEU A 261 18.58 -6.17 11.46
N ASP A 262 17.84 -5.70 10.48
CA ASP A 262 16.68 -6.36 9.86
C ASP A 262 15.71 -6.98 10.89
N ILE A 263 15.16 -6.15 11.77
CA ILE A 263 14.08 -6.52 12.69
C ILE A 263 12.76 -6.54 11.90
N ASP A 264 12.12 -7.71 11.86
CA ASP A 264 10.77 -7.90 11.31
C ASP A 264 9.72 -7.29 12.26
N LEU A 265 8.80 -6.50 11.71
CA LEU A 265 7.63 -5.97 12.40
C LEU A 265 6.37 -6.28 11.60
N ASN A 266 5.42 -6.98 12.21
CA ASN A 266 4.12 -7.30 11.61
C ASN A 266 3.11 -6.13 11.70
N LEU A 267 3.60 -4.92 11.39
CA LEU A 267 2.81 -3.69 11.25
C LEU A 267 3.39 -2.89 10.08
N ILE A 268 2.53 -2.11 9.41
CA ILE A 268 2.94 -1.24 8.32
C ILE A 268 3.17 0.20 8.79
N GLY A 269 3.96 0.94 8.04
CA GLY A 269 4.12 2.39 8.19
C GLY A 269 5.30 2.80 9.07
N LYS A 270 5.94 3.88 8.64
CA LYS A 270 7.09 4.51 9.33
C LYS A 270 6.79 4.87 10.80
N HIS A 271 5.56 5.29 11.09
CA HIS A 271 5.13 5.60 12.45
C HIS A 271 5.14 4.37 13.36
N ASN A 272 4.79 3.18 12.85
CA ASN A 272 4.85 1.95 13.63
C ASN A 272 6.27 1.43 13.82
N ILE A 273 7.18 1.68 12.87
CA ILE A 273 8.61 1.45 13.08
C ILE A 273 9.14 2.28 14.25
N ALA A 274 8.79 3.58 14.31
CA ALA A 274 9.17 4.43 15.44
C ALA A 274 8.58 3.93 16.78
N ASN A 275 7.30 3.53 16.77
CA ASN A 275 6.64 2.93 17.95
C ASN A 275 7.34 1.64 18.41
N ALA A 276 7.75 0.78 17.47
CA ALA A 276 8.47 -0.45 17.77
C ALA A 276 9.89 -0.16 18.27
N ALA A 277 10.60 0.80 17.67
CA ALA A 277 11.95 1.16 18.05
C ALA A 277 12.04 1.58 19.53
N VAL A 278 11.11 2.41 20.03
CA VAL A 278 11.10 2.78 21.46
C VAL A 278 10.74 1.60 22.37
N ALA A 279 9.85 0.70 21.92
CA ALA A 279 9.54 -0.53 22.67
C ALA A 279 10.75 -1.48 22.77
N VAL A 280 11.52 -1.61 21.67
CA VAL A 280 12.80 -2.33 21.62
C VAL A 280 13.81 -1.69 22.57
N GLY A 281 13.95 -0.36 22.52
CA GLY A 281 14.85 0.39 23.40
C GLY A 281 14.59 0.11 24.87
N ILE A 282 13.32 0.20 25.29
CA ILE A 282 12.91 -0.12 26.66
C ILE A 282 13.26 -1.57 27.01
N ALA A 283 12.88 -2.53 26.15
CA ALA A 283 13.15 -3.93 26.41
C ALA A 283 14.64 -4.22 26.61
N LEU A 284 15.51 -3.62 25.78
CA LEU A 284 16.96 -3.72 25.89
C LEU A 284 17.48 -3.09 27.19
N THR A 285 16.93 -1.95 27.62
CA THR A 285 17.30 -1.31 28.89
C THR A 285 16.93 -2.18 30.11
N PHE A 286 15.89 -2.99 30.02
CA PHE A 286 15.52 -3.98 31.03
C PHE A 286 16.20 -5.35 30.86
N GLY A 287 17.16 -5.46 29.93
CA GLY A 287 17.95 -6.68 29.72
C GLY A 287 17.16 -7.83 29.08
N ILE A 288 16.09 -7.53 28.33
CA ILE A 288 15.39 -8.54 27.53
C ILE A 288 16.25 -8.89 26.32
N GLU A 289 16.41 -10.19 26.06
CA GLU A 289 17.22 -10.68 24.95
C GLU A 289 16.60 -10.37 23.58
N GLU A 290 17.46 -10.07 22.61
CA GLU A 290 17.08 -9.75 21.23
C GLU A 290 16.17 -10.79 20.58
N VAL A 291 16.35 -12.08 20.92
CA VAL A 291 15.55 -13.18 20.38
C VAL A 291 14.07 -13.02 20.75
N SER A 292 13.76 -12.78 22.03
CA SER A 292 12.39 -12.55 22.50
C SER A 292 11.77 -11.29 21.90
N ILE A 293 12.58 -10.23 21.71
CA ILE A 293 12.12 -8.99 21.07
C ILE A 293 11.70 -9.27 19.62
N ARG A 294 12.54 -9.95 18.84
CA ARG A 294 12.26 -10.28 17.44
C ARG A 294 11.03 -11.17 17.30
N GLU A 295 10.90 -12.17 18.16
CA GLU A 295 9.72 -13.06 18.20
C GLU A 295 8.42 -12.27 18.48
N ALA A 296 8.45 -11.38 19.48
CA ALA A 296 7.29 -10.57 19.84
C ALA A 296 6.86 -9.63 18.71
N LEU A 297 7.79 -8.91 18.08
CA LEU A 297 7.48 -7.96 17.00
C LEU A 297 6.96 -8.66 15.74
N LYS A 298 7.51 -9.83 15.42
CA LYS A 298 7.08 -10.64 14.28
C LYS A 298 5.71 -11.28 14.47
N SER A 299 5.37 -11.65 15.71
CA SER A 299 4.08 -12.28 16.04
C SER A 299 3.00 -11.29 16.48
N PHE A 300 3.33 -10.00 16.60
CA PHE A 300 2.40 -8.98 17.06
C PHE A 300 1.20 -8.87 16.11
N SER A 301 0.02 -9.25 16.60
CA SER A 301 -1.22 -9.27 15.81
C SER A 301 -1.90 -7.90 15.63
N GLY A 302 -1.32 -6.84 16.20
CA GLY A 302 -1.93 -5.51 16.20
C GLY A 302 -2.85 -5.27 17.40
N VAL A 303 -3.51 -4.11 17.37
CA VAL A 303 -4.50 -3.68 18.36
C VAL A 303 -5.84 -3.52 17.64
N GLN A 304 -6.95 -3.84 18.30
CA GLN A 304 -8.27 -3.64 17.70
C GLN A 304 -8.46 -2.19 17.26
N ARG A 305 -9.09 -2.02 16.10
CA ARG A 305 -9.31 -0.72 15.44
C ARG A 305 -8.01 0.03 15.09
N ARG A 306 -6.86 -0.64 14.97
CA ARG A 306 -5.60 -0.05 14.47
C ARG A 306 -5.12 -0.88 13.28
N MET A 307 -5.49 -0.47 12.08
CA MET A 307 -5.32 -1.24 10.84
C MET A 307 -5.85 -2.69 10.95
N GLU A 308 -7.00 -2.87 11.61
CA GLU A 308 -7.60 -4.18 11.84
C GLU A 308 -8.37 -4.65 10.59
N ARG A 309 -8.03 -5.82 10.04
CA ARG A 309 -8.82 -6.42 8.95
C ARG A 309 -10.17 -6.91 9.48
N LYS A 310 -11.28 -6.46 8.87
CA LYS A 310 -12.66 -6.77 9.32
C LYS A 310 -13.40 -7.80 8.49
N ASN A 311 -12.96 -8.05 7.26
CA ASN A 311 -13.62 -8.97 6.34
C ASN A 311 -12.85 -10.27 6.12
N ILE A 312 -13.57 -11.31 5.70
CA ILE A 312 -13.01 -12.62 5.35
C ILE A 312 -12.78 -12.78 3.85
N SER A 313 -13.42 -11.95 3.01
CA SER A 313 -13.25 -11.97 1.56
C SER A 313 -11.78 -11.78 1.19
N GLU A 314 -11.32 -12.54 0.20
CA GLU A 314 -10.04 -12.33 -0.47
C GLU A 314 -10.18 -11.49 -1.75
N ARG A 315 -11.42 -11.22 -2.22
CA ARG A 315 -11.69 -10.41 -3.42
C ARG A 315 -11.40 -8.94 -3.23
N PHE A 316 -11.67 -8.41 -2.05
CA PHE A 316 -11.35 -7.05 -1.62
C PHE A 316 -10.92 -7.10 -0.15
N LEU A 317 -10.23 -6.08 0.32
CA LEU A 317 -9.84 -5.96 1.72
C LEU A 317 -10.63 -4.85 2.40
N PHE A 318 -11.07 -5.07 3.63
CA PHE A 318 -11.68 -4.05 4.46
C PHE A 318 -10.92 -3.92 5.78
N PHE A 319 -10.41 -2.73 6.04
CA PHE A 319 -9.70 -2.38 7.27
C PHE A 319 -10.49 -1.38 8.10
N GLU A 320 -10.21 -1.40 9.40
CA GLU A 320 -10.70 -0.42 10.36
C GLU A 320 -9.51 0.24 11.06
N ASP A 321 -9.50 1.57 11.10
CA ASP A 321 -8.54 2.34 11.87
C ASP A 321 -9.22 3.47 12.67
N TYR A 322 -8.76 3.63 13.92
CA TYR A 322 -9.23 4.63 14.87
C TYR A 322 -8.79 6.05 14.50
N ALA A 323 -7.91 6.20 13.50
CA ALA A 323 -7.42 7.47 12.98
C ALA A 323 -8.57 8.47 12.77
N HIS A 324 -8.48 9.59 13.47
CA HIS A 324 -9.46 10.66 13.44
C HIS A 324 -8.82 12.04 13.48
N HIS A 325 -7.53 12.12 13.79
CA HIS A 325 -6.71 13.31 13.57
C HIS A 325 -6.11 13.30 12.15
N PRO A 326 -5.95 14.46 11.47
CA PRO A 326 -5.36 14.53 10.12
C PRO A 326 -4.02 13.81 9.99
N SER A 327 -3.12 13.98 10.97
CA SER A 327 -1.81 13.31 11.01
C SER A 327 -1.94 11.78 11.03
N GLU A 328 -2.90 11.24 11.79
CA GLU A 328 -3.17 9.80 11.86
C GLU A 328 -3.72 9.28 10.53
N ILE A 329 -4.70 9.99 9.95
CA ILE A 329 -5.31 9.64 8.65
C ILE A 329 -4.25 9.57 7.56
N SER A 330 -3.41 10.60 7.46
CA SER A 330 -2.35 10.67 6.46
C SER A 330 -1.32 9.55 6.64
N CYS A 331 -0.85 9.33 7.87
CA CYS A 331 0.09 8.24 8.17
C CYS A 331 -0.49 6.85 7.87
N THR A 332 -1.77 6.62 8.16
CA THR A 332 -2.47 5.37 7.90
C THR A 332 -2.63 5.13 6.40
N LEU A 333 -3.11 6.13 5.64
CA LEU A 333 -3.29 6.01 4.19
C LEU A 333 -1.96 5.84 3.46
N ARG A 334 -0.91 6.54 3.90
CA ARG A 334 0.44 6.37 3.35
C ARG A 334 0.96 4.96 3.54
N ALA A 335 0.88 4.44 4.76
CA ALA A 335 1.31 3.08 5.07
C ALA A 335 0.53 2.03 4.26
N LEU A 336 -0.77 2.26 4.09
CA LEU A 336 -1.64 1.40 3.28
C LEU A 336 -1.26 1.44 1.80
N ARG A 337 -0.98 2.63 1.23
CA ARG A 337 -0.51 2.79 -0.14
C ARG A 337 0.79 2.03 -0.39
N ASP A 338 1.74 2.15 0.52
CA ASP A 338 3.02 1.42 0.45
C ASP A 338 2.81 -0.11 0.50
N ALA A 339 1.76 -0.59 1.18
CA ALA A 339 1.44 -2.01 1.26
C ALA A 339 0.74 -2.57 0.02
N VAL A 340 -0.14 -1.78 -0.62
CA VAL A 340 -1.07 -2.28 -1.65
C VAL A 340 -0.75 -1.83 -3.07
N GLY A 341 0.26 -0.97 -3.24
CA GLY A 341 0.76 -0.54 -4.53
C GLY A 341 -0.30 0.18 -5.36
N LEU A 342 -0.64 -0.36 -6.53
CA LEU A 342 -1.61 0.24 -7.47
C LEU A 342 -3.09 -0.11 -7.18
N ARG A 343 -3.37 -0.94 -6.17
CA ARG A 343 -4.76 -1.25 -5.80
C ARG A 343 -5.49 0.02 -5.37
N ARG A 344 -6.78 0.11 -5.70
CA ARG A 344 -7.60 1.29 -5.38
C ARG A 344 -7.87 1.36 -3.89
N ILE A 345 -7.49 2.48 -3.26
CA ILE A 345 -7.79 2.74 -1.84
C ILE A 345 -9.06 3.57 -1.73
N VAL A 346 -10.08 3.02 -1.06
CA VAL A 346 -11.35 3.69 -0.74
C VAL A 346 -11.37 4.02 0.75
N ALA A 347 -11.18 5.29 1.09
CA ALA A 347 -11.14 5.77 2.47
C ALA A 347 -12.54 6.23 2.91
N ILE A 348 -13.15 5.57 3.89
CA ILE A 348 -14.44 5.93 4.47
C ILE A 348 -14.21 6.71 5.75
N CYS A 349 -14.41 8.02 5.73
CA CYS A 349 -14.10 8.89 6.86
C CYS A 349 -15.37 9.37 7.56
N GLN A 350 -15.40 9.18 8.88
CA GLN A 350 -16.37 9.81 9.77
C GLN A 350 -15.64 10.82 10.67
N PRO A 351 -15.77 12.13 10.42
CA PRO A 351 -15.18 13.14 11.31
C PRO A 351 -15.73 12.99 12.72
N HIS A 352 -14.88 13.18 13.73
CA HIS A 352 -15.26 12.96 15.13
C HIS A 352 -15.14 14.26 15.94
N ARG A 353 -16.27 14.72 16.49
CA ARG A 353 -16.50 16.00 17.19
C ARG A 353 -16.42 17.22 16.27
N PHE A 354 -17.31 18.19 16.51
CA PHE A 354 -17.32 19.46 15.78
C PHE A 354 -16.13 20.32 16.18
N SER A 355 -15.82 20.38 17.48
CA SER A 355 -14.71 21.17 18.02
C SER A 355 -13.36 20.76 17.42
N ARG A 356 -13.07 19.46 17.37
CA ARG A 356 -11.84 18.92 16.80
C ARG A 356 -11.71 19.29 15.32
N LEU A 357 -12.75 19.02 14.53
CA LEU A 357 -12.72 19.34 13.11
C LEU A 357 -12.48 20.83 12.86
N GLN A 358 -13.03 21.70 13.72
CA GLN A 358 -12.76 23.14 13.65
C GLN A 358 -11.28 23.49 13.90
N TYR A 359 -10.64 22.85 14.89
CA TYR A 359 -9.25 23.15 15.26
C TYR A 359 -8.21 22.69 14.22
N CYS A 360 -8.52 21.65 13.45
CA CYS A 360 -7.60 21.06 12.47
C CYS A 360 -8.16 21.06 11.04
N LEU A 361 -9.05 22.01 10.73
CA LEU A 361 -9.84 22.02 9.49
C LEU A 361 -8.95 22.06 8.25
N ASP A 362 -7.92 22.90 8.27
CA ASP A 362 -7.00 23.09 7.15
C ASP A 362 -6.16 21.84 6.90
N GLU A 363 -5.62 21.22 7.95
CA GLU A 363 -4.87 19.97 7.86
C GLU A 363 -5.77 18.82 7.41
N PHE A 364 -7.02 18.76 7.88
CA PHE A 364 -7.99 17.72 7.53
C PHE A 364 -8.22 17.64 6.02
N PHE A 365 -8.29 18.76 5.32
CA PHE A 365 -8.50 18.79 3.87
C PHE A 365 -7.37 18.15 3.06
N SER A 366 -6.16 18.08 3.61
CA SER A 366 -4.96 17.55 2.94
C SER A 366 -4.56 16.15 3.40
N ALA A 367 -5.31 15.56 4.33
CA ALA A 367 -4.96 14.28 4.95
C ALA A 367 -5.16 13.05 4.04
N PHE A 368 -5.81 13.19 2.87
CA PHE A 368 -6.31 12.06 2.07
C PHE A 368 -5.54 11.79 0.77
N GLN A 369 -4.36 12.39 0.59
CA GLN A 369 -3.60 12.36 -0.67
C GLN A 369 -3.24 10.95 -1.17
N ASP A 370 -3.02 9.99 -0.28
CA ASP A 370 -2.67 8.62 -0.65
C ASP A 370 -3.89 7.71 -0.96
N ALA A 371 -5.12 8.21 -0.76
CA ALA A 371 -6.35 7.54 -1.16
C ALA A 371 -6.69 7.78 -2.64
N ASP A 372 -7.41 6.83 -3.26
CA ASP A 372 -7.93 7.02 -4.62
C ASP A 372 -9.31 7.66 -4.63
N GLU A 373 -10.12 7.32 -3.62
CA GLU A 373 -11.46 7.83 -3.38
C GLU A 373 -11.70 7.99 -1.87
N VAL A 374 -12.44 9.03 -1.50
CA VAL A 374 -12.86 9.33 -0.14
C VAL A 374 -14.38 9.37 -0.07
N ILE A 375 -14.95 8.61 0.85
CA ILE A 375 -16.37 8.68 1.21
C ILE A 375 -16.46 9.38 2.56
N LEU A 376 -16.87 10.64 2.54
CA LEU A 376 -17.08 11.44 3.74
C LEU A 376 -18.50 11.21 4.26
N THR A 377 -18.65 10.98 5.56
CA THR A 377 -19.95 10.84 6.23
C THR A 377 -20.24 12.01 7.15
N ASP A 378 -21.42 12.01 7.78
CA ASP A 378 -21.79 12.99 8.80
C ASP A 378 -20.81 13.02 9.97
N ILE A 379 -20.67 14.18 10.60
CA ILE A 379 -19.82 14.34 11.79
C ILE A 379 -20.43 13.57 12.96
N TYR A 380 -19.67 12.66 13.56
CA TYR A 380 -20.03 12.02 14.81
C TYR A 380 -19.86 13.01 15.98
N SER A 381 -20.97 13.51 16.51
CA SER A 381 -20.97 14.62 17.49
C SER A 381 -20.29 14.28 18.82
N ALA A 382 -20.30 13.01 19.23
CA ALA A 382 -19.88 12.57 20.56
C ALA A 382 -20.51 13.40 21.72
N GLY A 383 -21.75 13.88 21.52
CA GLY A 383 -22.49 14.67 22.50
C GLY A 383 -22.30 16.19 22.39
N GLU A 384 -21.48 16.68 21.47
CA GLU A 384 -21.33 18.12 21.22
C GLU A 384 -22.54 18.71 20.49
N THR A 385 -22.84 19.96 20.79
CA THR A 385 -23.76 20.76 19.99
C THR A 385 -23.10 21.12 18.65
N PRO A 386 -23.83 21.07 17.52
CA PRO A 386 -23.29 21.49 16.23
C PRO A 386 -22.68 22.90 16.27
N LEU A 387 -21.52 23.05 15.63
CA LEU A 387 -20.84 24.33 15.42
C LEU A 387 -21.07 24.84 13.99
N ASP A 388 -20.78 26.11 13.76
CA ASP A 388 -20.82 26.74 12.43
C ASP A 388 -19.62 26.24 11.58
N LEU A 389 -19.80 25.09 10.95
CA LEU A 389 -18.84 24.45 10.05
C LEU A 389 -19.43 24.40 8.62
N PRO A 390 -18.58 24.31 7.58
CA PRO A 390 -19.06 24.08 6.22
C PRO A 390 -19.95 22.84 6.14
N SER A 391 -20.90 22.83 5.19
CA SER A 391 -21.74 21.66 4.97
C SER A 391 -20.88 20.44 4.57
N PRO A 392 -21.33 19.20 4.83
CA PRO A 392 -20.58 18.00 4.46
C PRO A 392 -20.21 17.94 2.96
N GLU A 393 -21.09 18.43 2.08
CA GLU A 393 -20.82 18.52 0.65
C GLU A 393 -19.67 19.51 0.37
N ARG A 394 -19.67 20.66 1.04
CA ARG A 394 -18.60 21.65 0.89
C ARG A 394 -17.28 21.12 1.45
N LEU A 395 -17.30 20.39 2.56
CA LEU A 395 -16.12 19.70 3.09
C LEU A 395 -15.58 18.70 2.07
N ALA A 396 -16.44 17.88 1.46
CA ALA A 396 -16.04 16.93 0.43
C ALA A 396 -15.41 17.62 -0.78
N GLU A 397 -16.02 18.70 -1.29
CA GLU A 397 -15.45 19.52 -2.36
C GLU A 397 -14.05 20.05 -2.02
N THR A 398 -13.87 20.58 -0.80
CA THR A 398 -12.56 21.09 -0.37
C THR A 398 -11.52 19.98 -0.21
N ILE A 399 -11.88 18.82 0.32
CA ILE A 399 -11.00 17.63 0.34
C ILE A 399 -10.59 17.27 -1.09
N SER A 400 -11.52 17.27 -2.04
CA SER A 400 -11.22 16.97 -3.44
C SER A 400 -10.20 17.92 -4.05
N LEU A 401 -10.32 19.21 -3.76
CA LEU A 401 -9.39 20.24 -4.27
C LEU A 401 -8.02 20.17 -3.59
N SER A 402 -8.00 19.98 -2.26
CA SER A 402 -6.76 20.04 -1.46
C SER A 402 -5.96 18.74 -1.48
N SER A 403 -6.63 17.58 -1.50
CA SER A 403 -5.97 16.25 -1.54
C SER A 403 -5.89 15.68 -2.96
N HIS A 404 -6.42 16.37 -3.99
CA HIS A 404 -6.48 15.89 -5.37
C HIS A 404 -7.12 14.50 -5.53
N VAL A 405 -8.17 14.24 -4.73
CA VAL A 405 -8.86 12.94 -4.65
C VAL A 405 -10.34 13.10 -5.01
N CYS A 406 -10.98 12.04 -5.52
CA CYS A 406 -12.44 12.05 -5.64
C CYS A 406 -13.04 11.89 -4.24
N CYS A 407 -13.75 12.90 -3.75
CA CYS A 407 -14.39 12.87 -2.44
C CYS A 407 -15.90 13.05 -2.62
N ALA A 408 -16.68 12.08 -2.14
CA ALA A 408 -18.13 12.13 -2.16
C ALA A 408 -18.65 12.16 -0.73
N TYR A 409 -19.62 13.03 -0.47
CA TYR A 409 -20.41 12.96 0.76
C TYR A 409 -21.50 11.91 0.61
N VAL A 410 -21.57 10.98 1.55
CA VAL A 410 -22.62 9.97 1.67
C VAL A 410 -23.09 9.98 3.13
N PRO A 411 -24.39 10.25 3.40
CA PRO A 411 -24.91 10.19 4.76
C PRO A 411 -24.64 8.84 5.40
N TYR A 412 -24.33 8.82 6.70
CA TYR A 412 -23.90 7.62 7.43
C TYR A 412 -24.87 6.44 7.24
N ASP A 413 -26.18 6.71 7.30
CA ASP A 413 -27.22 5.67 7.15
C ASP A 413 -27.23 5.00 5.77
N ASN A 414 -26.68 5.65 4.75
CA ASN A 414 -26.65 5.17 3.37
C ASN A 414 -25.30 4.56 2.98
N VAL A 415 -24.27 4.69 3.82
CA VAL A 415 -22.89 4.36 3.46
C VAL A 415 -22.71 2.89 3.11
N ILE A 416 -23.36 1.98 3.83
CA ILE A 416 -23.23 0.52 3.62
C ILE A 416 -23.78 0.12 2.24
N GLU A 417 -24.96 0.60 1.87
CA GLU A 417 -25.58 0.28 0.59
C GLU A 417 -24.86 0.95 -0.58
N TYR A 418 -24.32 2.15 -0.36
CA TYR A 418 -23.41 2.78 -1.33
C TYR A 418 -22.18 1.89 -1.57
N LEU A 419 -21.49 1.47 -0.50
CA LEU A 419 -20.27 0.65 -0.61
C LEU A 419 -20.52 -0.70 -1.28
N LYS A 420 -21.62 -1.39 -0.98
CA LYS A 420 -21.97 -2.66 -1.64
C LYS A 420 -22.12 -2.53 -3.16
N ARG A 421 -22.49 -1.35 -3.65
CA ARG A 421 -22.63 -1.07 -5.09
C ARG A 421 -21.31 -0.70 -5.74
N GLU A 422 -20.48 0.08 -5.05
CA GLU A 422 -19.25 0.67 -5.63
C GLU A 422 -17.99 -0.18 -5.45
N ILE A 423 -17.91 -1.02 -4.39
CA ILE A 423 -16.75 -1.88 -4.13
C ILE A 423 -16.62 -2.91 -5.26
N ARG A 424 -15.43 -2.97 -5.85
CA ARG A 424 -15.05 -3.98 -6.84
C ARG A 424 -13.92 -4.87 -6.33
N VAL A 425 -13.67 -5.91 -7.10
CA VAL A 425 -12.53 -6.81 -6.88
C VAL A 425 -11.21 -6.01 -6.91
N HIS A 426 -10.29 -6.39 -6.03
CA HIS A 426 -9.00 -5.77 -5.70
C HIS A 426 -9.05 -4.44 -4.94
N ASP A 427 -10.22 -3.90 -4.61
CA ASP A 427 -10.27 -2.71 -3.79
C ASP A 427 -9.72 -2.96 -2.37
N VAL A 428 -9.24 -1.88 -1.77
CA VAL A 428 -8.77 -1.83 -0.38
C VAL A 428 -9.55 -0.72 0.30
N CYS A 429 -10.54 -1.11 1.09
CA CYS A 429 -11.39 -0.19 1.83
C CYS A 429 -10.84 0.01 3.24
N ILE A 430 -10.95 1.22 3.77
CA ILE A 430 -10.59 1.51 5.16
C ILE A 430 -11.57 2.48 5.79
N SER A 431 -12.18 2.09 6.92
CA SER A 431 -12.96 3.01 7.74
C SER A 431 -12.06 3.76 8.73
N LEU A 432 -12.12 5.08 8.70
CA LEU A 432 -11.33 6.00 9.52
C LEU A 432 -12.25 6.76 10.47
N GLY A 433 -12.06 6.57 11.77
CA GLY A 433 -12.72 7.38 12.79
C GLY A 433 -12.89 6.69 14.15
N ALA A 434 -13.00 7.51 15.20
CA ALA A 434 -13.18 7.06 16.58
C ALA A 434 -14.64 6.73 16.94
N GLY A 435 -15.61 7.19 16.14
CA GLY A 435 -17.04 7.06 16.38
C GLY A 435 -17.61 5.67 16.10
N ASN A 436 -18.85 5.63 15.60
CA ASN A 436 -19.58 4.39 15.30
C ASN A 436 -19.26 3.80 13.92
N ILE A 437 -18.35 4.41 13.15
CA ILE A 437 -17.95 3.94 11.81
C ILE A 437 -17.46 2.49 11.76
N TYR A 438 -17.01 1.92 12.89
CA TYR A 438 -16.69 0.50 13.02
C TYR A 438 -17.83 -0.44 12.59
N ALA A 439 -19.08 0.02 12.68
CA ALA A 439 -20.25 -0.76 12.27
C ALA A 439 -20.25 -1.09 10.76
N VAL A 440 -19.62 -0.24 9.93
CA VAL A 440 -19.49 -0.48 8.48
C VAL A 440 -18.66 -1.74 8.22
N GLY A 441 -17.52 -1.89 8.91
CA GLY A 441 -16.68 -3.08 8.79
C GLY A 441 -17.39 -4.36 9.23
N ASN A 442 -18.19 -4.29 10.30
CA ASN A 442 -19.02 -5.42 10.74
C ASN A 442 -20.10 -5.79 9.71
N ALA A 443 -20.75 -4.80 9.08
CA ALA A 443 -21.78 -5.03 8.08
C ALA A 443 -21.22 -5.61 6.76
N LEU A 444 -19.96 -5.32 6.43
CA LEU A 444 -19.28 -5.81 5.23
C LEU A 444 -18.39 -7.03 5.48
N LYS A 445 -18.40 -7.60 6.69
CA LYS A 445 -17.54 -8.73 7.08
C LYS A 445 -17.64 -9.92 6.12
N ASP A 446 -18.87 -10.28 5.77
CA ASP A 446 -19.20 -11.42 4.90
C ASP A 446 -19.64 -10.97 3.49
N PHE A 447 -19.46 -9.70 3.15
CA PHE A 447 -19.78 -9.19 1.82
C PHE A 447 -18.79 -9.74 0.78
N GLU A 448 -19.28 -10.05 -0.40
CA GLU A 448 -18.47 -10.48 -1.54
C GLU A 448 -18.86 -9.63 -2.75
N PRO A 449 -17.95 -8.81 -3.32
CA PRO A 449 -18.24 -8.06 -4.52
C PRO A 449 -18.48 -9.02 -5.69
N ARG A 450 -19.25 -8.55 -6.68
CA ARG A 450 -19.38 -9.28 -7.95
C ARG A 450 -18.00 -9.45 -8.58
N LYS A 451 -17.78 -10.58 -9.24
CA LYS A 451 -16.55 -10.81 -10.00
C LYS A 451 -16.43 -9.79 -11.14
N LEU A 452 -15.19 -9.53 -11.53
CA LEU A 452 -14.92 -8.73 -12.72
C LEU A 452 -15.09 -9.58 -13.97
N SER A 453 -15.90 -9.12 -14.91
CA SER A 453 -16.06 -9.71 -16.23
C SER A 453 -14.87 -9.32 -17.11
N VAL A 454 -13.99 -10.27 -17.42
CA VAL A 454 -12.71 -10.06 -18.12
C VAL A 454 -12.75 -10.67 -19.52
N GLY A 455 -12.49 -9.87 -20.55
CA GLY A 455 -12.29 -10.36 -21.92
C GLY A 455 -10.81 -10.54 -22.24
N VAL A 456 -10.36 -11.76 -22.48
CA VAL A 456 -9.00 -12.03 -22.97
C VAL A 456 -9.00 -11.99 -24.48
N VAL A 457 -8.17 -11.14 -25.08
CA VAL A 457 -8.06 -10.98 -26.54
C VAL A 457 -6.70 -11.49 -27.01
N CYS A 458 -6.69 -12.46 -27.93
CA CYS A 458 -5.47 -13.06 -28.46
C CYS A 458 -5.59 -13.48 -29.94
N GLY A 459 -4.50 -13.96 -30.53
CA GLY A 459 -4.35 -14.25 -31.95
C GLY A 459 -3.72 -13.07 -32.71
N GLY A 460 -4.33 -12.69 -33.83
CA GLY A 460 -3.92 -11.57 -34.67
C GLY A 460 -3.60 -11.98 -36.11
N GLN A 461 -3.30 -10.99 -36.95
CA GLN A 461 -2.91 -11.18 -38.36
C GLN A 461 -1.40 -11.41 -38.54
N SER A 462 -0.61 -11.13 -37.49
CA SER A 462 0.85 -11.18 -37.54
C SER A 462 1.38 -12.61 -37.65
N CYS A 463 2.66 -12.74 -37.99
CA CYS A 463 3.36 -14.03 -37.92
C CYS A 463 3.46 -14.57 -36.48
N GLU A 464 3.26 -13.71 -35.47
CA GLU A 464 3.29 -14.05 -34.04
C GLU A 464 1.94 -14.53 -33.49
N HIS A 465 0.95 -14.75 -34.37
CA HIS A 465 -0.37 -15.29 -34.04
C HIS A 465 -0.31 -16.49 -33.09
N ASP A 466 0.53 -17.48 -33.38
CA ASP A 466 0.62 -18.71 -32.59
C ASP A 466 1.24 -18.46 -31.21
N ILE A 467 2.20 -17.54 -31.11
CA ILE A 467 2.80 -17.12 -29.83
C ILE A 467 1.76 -16.42 -28.97
N SER A 468 0.92 -15.56 -29.58
CA SER A 468 -0.17 -14.88 -28.87
C SER A 468 -1.17 -15.87 -28.28
N LEU A 469 -1.56 -16.90 -29.05
CA LEU A 469 -2.41 -17.98 -28.54
C LEU A 469 -1.74 -18.78 -27.41
N LEU A 470 -0.44 -19.08 -27.52
CA LEU A 470 0.30 -19.80 -26.48
C LEU A 470 0.46 -18.98 -25.19
N SER A 471 0.78 -17.69 -25.31
CA SER A 471 0.82 -16.74 -24.19
C SER A 471 -0.53 -16.68 -23.50
N ALA A 472 -1.63 -16.54 -24.26
CA ALA A 472 -2.97 -16.49 -23.70
C ALA A 472 -3.33 -17.78 -22.96
N ARG A 473 -3.06 -18.95 -23.55
CA ARG A 473 -3.28 -20.26 -22.89
C ARG A 473 -2.49 -20.41 -21.59
N ASN A 474 -1.31 -19.79 -21.49
CA ASN A 474 -0.53 -19.80 -20.26
C ASN A 474 -1.13 -18.86 -19.21
N VAL A 475 -1.39 -17.60 -19.57
CA VAL A 475 -1.93 -16.57 -18.66
C VAL A 475 -3.28 -16.96 -18.06
N ILE A 476 -4.19 -17.55 -18.85
CA ILE A 476 -5.53 -17.92 -18.36
C ILE A 476 -5.49 -19.00 -17.25
N GLN A 477 -4.41 -19.77 -17.14
CA GLN A 477 -4.26 -20.75 -16.05
C GLN A 477 -4.10 -20.06 -14.68
N TYR A 478 -3.69 -18.79 -14.68
CA TYR A 478 -3.45 -17.99 -13.49
C TYR A 478 -4.52 -16.91 -13.30
N LEU A 479 -5.55 -16.85 -14.17
CA LEU A 479 -6.74 -16.04 -13.93
C LEU A 479 -7.68 -16.81 -12.98
N SER A 480 -7.64 -16.43 -11.70
CA SER A 480 -8.44 -17.11 -10.69
C SER A 480 -9.93 -16.91 -10.89
N SER A 481 -10.65 -18.03 -11.04
CA SER A 481 -12.11 -18.05 -11.13
C SER A 481 -12.81 -17.52 -9.87
N GLN A 482 -12.07 -17.34 -8.76
CA GLN A 482 -12.57 -16.66 -7.58
C GLN A 482 -12.80 -15.17 -7.84
N TYR A 483 -11.97 -14.52 -8.67
CA TYR A 483 -11.96 -13.07 -8.87
C TYR A 483 -12.64 -12.65 -10.18
N TYR A 484 -12.56 -13.49 -11.22
CA TYR A 484 -12.94 -13.12 -12.58
C TYR A 484 -13.93 -14.09 -13.22
N ASP A 485 -14.83 -13.53 -14.03
CA ASP A 485 -15.62 -14.27 -15.00
C ASP A 485 -15.03 -13.99 -16.40
N VAL A 486 -14.38 -14.99 -16.99
CA VAL A 486 -13.52 -14.79 -18.16
C VAL A 486 -14.24 -15.18 -19.46
N GLN A 487 -14.11 -14.33 -20.48
CA GLN A 487 -14.55 -14.57 -21.85
C GLN A 487 -13.34 -14.48 -22.80
N TYR A 488 -13.34 -15.28 -23.86
CA TYR A 488 -12.19 -15.38 -24.76
C TYR A 488 -12.54 -14.88 -26.16
N PHE A 489 -11.68 -14.04 -26.72
CA PHE A 489 -11.80 -13.48 -28.06
C PHE A 489 -10.55 -13.83 -28.86
N VAL A 490 -10.75 -14.57 -29.95
CA VAL A 490 -9.68 -14.98 -30.87
C VAL A 490 -9.79 -14.19 -32.16
N ILE A 491 -8.70 -13.54 -32.55
CA ILE A 491 -8.54 -12.85 -33.83
C ILE A 491 -7.81 -13.82 -34.76
N ASN A 492 -8.44 -14.22 -35.86
CA ASN A 492 -7.81 -15.10 -36.85
C ASN A 492 -6.81 -14.35 -37.73
N ARG A 493 -6.11 -15.07 -38.62
CA ARG A 493 -5.10 -14.49 -39.52
C ARG A 493 -5.67 -13.52 -40.56
N GLN A 494 -6.99 -13.51 -40.76
CA GLN A 494 -7.70 -12.53 -41.58
C GLN A 494 -8.14 -11.30 -40.78
N GLY A 495 -7.93 -11.26 -39.46
CA GLY A 495 -8.30 -10.15 -38.58
C GLY A 495 -9.75 -10.20 -38.10
N LEU A 496 -10.45 -11.31 -38.33
CA LEU A 496 -11.82 -11.50 -37.88
C LEU A 496 -11.84 -12.03 -36.44
N TRP A 497 -12.73 -11.46 -35.64
CA TRP A 497 -12.89 -11.75 -34.22
C TRP A 497 -13.95 -12.82 -34.00
N SER A 498 -13.70 -13.72 -33.08
CA SER A 498 -14.68 -14.72 -32.65
C SER A 498 -14.64 -14.88 -31.13
N LYS A 499 -15.82 -14.94 -30.50
CA LYS A 499 -15.94 -15.35 -29.11
C LYS A 499 -15.88 -16.87 -29.04
N VAL A 500 -15.03 -17.40 -28.17
CA VAL A 500 -14.86 -18.84 -27.98
C VAL A 500 -15.12 -19.23 -26.53
N SER A 501 -15.67 -20.43 -26.32
CA SER A 501 -15.91 -20.99 -24.99
C SER A 501 -14.65 -21.53 -24.34
N ASN A 502 -13.66 -21.97 -25.13
CA ASN A 502 -12.43 -22.57 -24.64
C ASN A 502 -11.26 -22.31 -25.61
N LEU A 503 -10.17 -21.71 -25.11
CA LEU A 503 -8.95 -21.43 -25.89
C LEU A 503 -8.11 -22.68 -26.19
N ASN A 504 -8.37 -23.79 -25.49
CA ASN A 504 -7.63 -25.05 -25.67
C ASN A 504 -8.19 -25.93 -26.80
N GLU A 505 -9.33 -25.58 -27.39
CA GLU A 505 -9.89 -26.33 -28.51
C GLU A 505 -9.23 -25.93 -29.85
N VAL A 506 -8.75 -26.94 -30.58
CA VAL A 506 -7.92 -26.79 -31.80
C VAL A 506 -8.70 -26.23 -33.01
N SER A 507 -10.04 -26.22 -32.96
CA SER A 507 -10.92 -25.81 -34.08
C SER A 507 -11.31 -24.32 -34.10
N CYS A 508 -10.79 -23.51 -33.16
CA CYS A 508 -11.18 -22.10 -33.03
C CYS A 508 -10.71 -21.21 -34.19
N CYS A 509 -9.73 -21.66 -34.98
CA CYS A 509 -9.06 -20.88 -36.02
C CYS A 509 -9.85 -20.76 -37.34
N ASP A 510 -10.73 -21.73 -37.63
CA ASP A 510 -11.44 -21.86 -38.91
C ASP A 510 -12.94 -21.48 -38.83
N ARG A 511 -13.39 -20.91 -37.71
CA ARG A 511 -14.78 -20.47 -37.56
C ARG A 511 -15.02 -19.14 -38.31
N PRO A 512 -16.22 -18.91 -38.88
CA PRO A 512 -16.58 -17.60 -39.40
C PRO A 512 -16.50 -16.58 -38.26
N GLY A 513 -15.63 -15.59 -38.41
CA GLY A 513 -15.47 -14.48 -37.48
C GLY A 513 -16.17 -13.22 -37.97
N HIS A 514 -16.28 -12.23 -37.09
CA HIS A 514 -16.90 -10.94 -37.38
C HIS A 514 -15.84 -9.83 -37.35
N HIS A 515 -16.12 -8.72 -38.04
CA HIS A 515 -15.30 -7.51 -37.90
C HIS A 515 -15.44 -6.96 -36.46
N VAL A 516 -14.42 -6.29 -35.92
CA VAL A 516 -14.49 -5.76 -34.52
C VAL A 516 -15.64 -4.77 -34.30
N LEU A 517 -16.02 -4.04 -35.36
CA LEU A 517 -17.15 -3.10 -35.37
C LEU A 517 -18.51 -3.76 -35.65
N SER A 518 -18.55 -5.07 -35.78
CA SER A 518 -19.82 -5.79 -35.87
C SER A 518 -20.60 -5.65 -34.56
N PRO A 519 -21.95 -5.52 -34.61
CA PRO A 519 -22.77 -5.47 -33.41
C PRO A 519 -22.49 -6.65 -32.46
N GLU A 520 -22.26 -7.86 -33.02
CA GLU A 520 -22.03 -9.08 -32.25
C GLU A 520 -20.79 -9.03 -31.36
N ILE A 521 -19.71 -8.38 -31.79
CA ILE A 521 -18.48 -8.25 -31.00
C ILE A 521 -18.50 -6.99 -30.15
N ALA A 522 -18.91 -5.86 -30.74
CA ALA A 522 -18.88 -4.56 -30.07
C ALA A 522 -19.78 -4.54 -28.82
N GLU A 523 -21.01 -5.07 -28.88
CA GLU A 523 -21.92 -5.12 -27.73
C GLU A 523 -21.35 -5.96 -26.58
N ILE A 524 -20.69 -7.08 -26.90
CA ILE A 524 -20.08 -7.93 -25.88
C ILE A 524 -18.91 -7.20 -25.22
N LEU A 525 -18.01 -6.58 -26.00
CA LEU A 525 -16.87 -5.83 -25.47
C LEU A 525 -17.33 -4.66 -24.59
N VAL A 526 -18.40 -3.95 -24.98
CA VAL A 526 -19.00 -2.87 -24.17
C VAL A 526 -19.62 -3.40 -22.88
N GLY A 527 -20.07 -4.66 -22.84
CA GLY A 527 -20.60 -5.29 -21.62
C GLY A 527 -19.55 -5.78 -20.62
N LEU A 528 -18.26 -5.84 -20.99
CA LEU A 528 -17.19 -6.31 -20.11
C LEU A 528 -16.73 -5.22 -19.13
N ASP A 529 -16.23 -5.64 -17.97
CA ASP A 529 -15.62 -4.72 -17.00
C ASP A 529 -14.17 -4.42 -17.35
N PHE A 530 -13.47 -5.36 -17.97
CA PHE A 530 -12.04 -5.25 -18.25
C PHE A 530 -11.64 -6.08 -19.47
N ILE A 531 -10.65 -5.60 -20.23
CA ILE A 531 -10.09 -6.32 -21.37
C ILE A 531 -8.59 -6.58 -21.13
N LEU A 532 -8.16 -7.83 -21.33
CA LEU A 532 -6.75 -8.23 -21.21
C LEU A 532 -6.20 -8.58 -22.60
N PRO A 533 -5.52 -7.65 -23.27
CA PRO A 533 -4.81 -7.91 -24.52
C PRO A 533 -3.61 -8.83 -24.29
N ILE A 534 -3.54 -9.91 -25.06
CA ILE A 534 -2.38 -10.79 -25.16
C ILE A 534 -2.11 -10.99 -26.66
N LEU A 535 -1.79 -9.89 -27.35
CA LEU A 535 -1.52 -9.86 -28.78
C LEU A 535 -0.05 -9.49 -29.01
N HIS A 536 0.60 -10.17 -29.95
CA HIS A 536 2.00 -9.92 -30.32
C HIS A 536 2.10 -9.41 -31.75
N GLY A 537 3.02 -8.47 -31.97
CA GLY A 537 3.21 -7.81 -33.27
C GLY A 537 2.17 -6.73 -33.58
N PRO A 538 2.04 -6.36 -34.87
CA PRO A 538 1.16 -5.28 -35.32
C PRO A 538 -0.30 -5.44 -34.87
N CYS A 539 -0.96 -4.30 -34.66
CA CYS A 539 -2.28 -4.13 -34.06
C CYS A 539 -2.40 -4.53 -32.58
N GLY A 540 -1.36 -5.13 -31.98
CA GLY A 540 -1.29 -5.51 -30.57
C GLY A 540 -0.29 -4.68 -29.78
N GLU A 541 0.99 -4.81 -30.13
CA GLU A 541 2.12 -4.16 -29.42
C GLU A 541 2.33 -2.70 -29.81
N ASP A 542 1.73 -2.25 -30.92
CA ASP A 542 1.90 -0.91 -31.49
C ASP A 542 0.94 0.16 -30.92
N GLY A 543 0.05 -0.21 -30.00
CA GLY A 543 -0.92 0.70 -29.40
C GLY A 543 -2.28 0.77 -30.12
N THR A 544 -2.47 0.08 -31.24
CA THR A 544 -3.73 0.15 -32.02
C THR A 544 -4.93 -0.36 -31.23
N LEU A 545 -4.85 -1.56 -30.65
CA LEU A 545 -5.94 -2.10 -29.84
C LEU A 545 -6.18 -1.23 -28.59
N GLN A 546 -5.12 -0.77 -27.95
CA GLN A 546 -5.15 0.10 -26.78
C GLN A 546 -5.96 1.37 -27.09
N GLY A 547 -5.71 2.00 -28.25
CA GLY A 547 -6.45 3.17 -28.72
C GLY A 547 -7.93 2.86 -28.96
N PHE A 548 -8.24 1.73 -29.57
CA PHE A 548 -9.62 1.28 -29.72
C PHE A 548 -10.33 1.12 -28.36
N LEU A 549 -9.67 0.48 -27.38
CA LEU A 549 -10.21 0.29 -26.03
C LEU A 549 -10.39 1.62 -25.29
N GLU A 550 -9.50 2.59 -25.50
CA GLU A 550 -9.66 3.94 -24.97
C GLU A 550 -10.85 4.69 -25.60
N ILE A 551 -11.14 4.49 -26.88
CA ILE A 551 -12.29 5.09 -27.59
C ILE A 551 -13.61 4.55 -27.05
N ILE A 552 -13.70 3.24 -26.80
CA ILE A 552 -14.91 2.61 -26.24
C ILE A 552 -14.97 2.69 -24.70
N ASP A 553 -14.08 3.47 -24.09
CA ASP A 553 -14.05 3.75 -22.65
C ASP A 553 -13.94 2.50 -21.78
N LYS A 554 -13.03 1.58 -22.15
CA LYS A 554 -12.78 0.33 -21.42
C LYS A 554 -11.41 0.30 -20.73
N PRO A 555 -11.34 -0.16 -19.47
CA PRO A 555 -10.06 -0.42 -18.83
C PRO A 555 -9.42 -1.66 -19.46
N TYR A 556 -8.09 -1.64 -19.56
CA TYR A 556 -7.36 -2.73 -20.19
C TYR A 556 -5.96 -2.94 -19.63
N GLY A 557 -5.53 -4.21 -19.65
CA GLY A 557 -4.24 -4.65 -19.12
C GLY A 557 -3.07 -4.33 -20.05
N GLY A 558 -1.86 -4.38 -19.49
CA GLY A 558 -0.64 -4.12 -20.26
C GLY A 558 -0.41 -2.64 -20.59
N PRO A 559 0.44 -2.36 -21.60
CA PRO A 559 1.03 -1.06 -21.86
C PRO A 559 -0.01 0.01 -22.30
N SER A 560 0.19 1.29 -21.96
CA SER A 560 -0.64 2.40 -22.47
C SER A 560 -0.44 2.62 -23.97
N LEU A 561 -1.34 3.33 -24.66
CA LEU A 561 -1.22 3.58 -26.10
C LEU A 561 0.11 4.22 -26.47
N LEU A 562 0.46 5.34 -25.84
CA LEU A 562 1.66 6.11 -26.21
C LEU A 562 2.93 5.30 -25.92
N PHE A 563 2.95 4.62 -24.77
CA PHE A 563 4.06 3.76 -24.39
C PHE A 563 4.25 2.61 -25.38
N SER A 564 3.16 1.94 -25.78
CA SER A 564 3.18 0.86 -26.77
C SER A 564 3.72 1.34 -28.12
N ALA A 565 3.19 2.46 -28.63
CA ALA A 565 3.58 3.03 -29.90
C ALA A 565 5.07 3.42 -29.94
N ILE A 566 5.59 4.01 -28.86
CA ILE A 566 7.01 4.36 -28.75
C ILE A 566 7.88 3.10 -28.68
N CYS A 567 7.55 2.15 -27.81
CA CYS A 567 8.34 0.93 -27.65
C CYS A 567 8.43 0.12 -28.95
N MET A 568 7.32 0.03 -29.70
CA MET A 568 7.30 -0.70 -30.97
C MET A 568 8.11 -0.01 -32.07
N ASP A 569 8.28 1.31 -32.02
CA ASP A 569 9.20 2.06 -32.89
C ASP A 569 10.61 2.11 -32.26
N LYS A 570 11.48 1.19 -32.70
CA LYS A 570 12.85 1.07 -32.18
C LYS A 570 13.69 2.32 -32.44
N ILE A 571 13.44 3.03 -33.53
CA ILE A 571 14.17 4.27 -33.85
C ILE A 571 13.77 5.36 -32.86
N MET A 572 12.48 5.53 -32.59
CA MET A 572 11.99 6.52 -31.64
C MET A 572 12.39 6.19 -30.20
N THR A 573 12.32 4.91 -29.80
CA THR A 573 12.84 4.46 -28.50
C THR A 573 14.31 4.83 -28.33
N LYS A 574 15.16 4.51 -29.32
CA LYS A 574 16.60 4.84 -29.26
C LYS A 574 16.85 6.35 -29.24
N ARG A 575 16.10 7.15 -30.00
CA ARG A 575 16.20 8.62 -29.98
C ARG A 575 15.89 9.19 -28.60
N LEU A 576 14.79 8.75 -27.97
CA LEU A 576 14.38 9.20 -26.65
C LEU A 576 15.38 8.77 -25.57
N ALA A 577 15.82 7.51 -25.59
CA ALA A 577 16.83 7.00 -24.67
C ALA A 577 18.16 7.78 -24.79
N ALA A 578 18.65 8.00 -26.02
CA ALA A 578 19.86 8.79 -26.24
C ALA A 578 19.71 10.25 -25.75
N SER A 579 18.54 10.87 -25.91
CA SER A 579 18.29 12.25 -25.49
C SER A 579 18.41 12.48 -23.97
N ILE A 580 18.22 11.42 -23.18
CA ILE A 580 18.37 11.43 -21.72
C ILE A 580 19.70 10.82 -21.27
N GLY A 581 20.65 10.59 -22.19
CA GLY A 581 21.98 10.07 -21.89
C GLY A 581 22.03 8.58 -21.57
N ILE A 582 21.07 7.79 -22.05
CA ILE A 582 21.16 6.32 -22.00
C ILE A 582 21.94 5.84 -23.23
N PRO A 583 23.01 5.06 -23.08
CA PRO A 583 23.71 4.48 -24.21
C PRO A 583 22.80 3.54 -24.99
N VAL A 584 22.72 3.75 -26.30
CA VAL A 584 21.96 2.91 -27.24
C VAL A 584 22.95 2.25 -28.19
N VAL A 585 22.65 1.04 -28.66
CA VAL A 585 23.48 0.41 -29.70
C VAL A 585 23.56 1.37 -30.90
N PRO A 586 24.77 1.69 -31.40
CA PRO A 586 24.95 2.58 -32.53
C PRO A 586 24.12 2.13 -33.73
N TYR A 587 23.36 3.05 -34.31
CA TYR A 587 22.43 2.75 -35.39
C TYR A 587 22.34 3.89 -36.43
N GLN A 588 21.99 3.54 -37.65
CA GLN A 588 21.76 4.45 -38.76
C GLN A 588 20.33 4.23 -39.32
N PRO A 589 19.41 5.18 -39.13
CA PRO A 589 18.05 5.07 -39.66
C PRO A 589 18.01 5.32 -41.17
N LEU A 590 17.09 4.64 -41.86
CA LEU A 590 16.90 4.71 -43.30
C LEU A 590 15.42 4.61 -43.67
N THR A 591 14.92 5.59 -44.41
CA THR A 591 13.53 5.61 -44.89
C THR A 591 13.43 5.04 -46.30
N LEU A 592 12.26 4.47 -46.65
CA LEU A 592 12.00 3.96 -47.99
C LEU A 592 12.15 5.06 -49.06
N HIS A 593 11.80 6.30 -48.73
CA HIS A 593 11.96 7.45 -49.63
C HIS A 593 13.44 7.71 -49.96
N ALA A 594 14.31 7.72 -48.95
CA ALA A 594 15.74 7.92 -49.15
C ALA A 594 16.36 6.76 -49.95
N TRP A 595 15.97 5.52 -49.62
CA TRP A 595 16.45 4.32 -50.31
C TRP A 595 16.08 4.33 -51.80
N LYS A 596 14.83 4.69 -52.15
CA LYS A 596 14.37 4.76 -53.54
C LYS A 596 15.07 5.82 -54.38
N ARG A 597 15.51 6.93 -53.78
CA ARG A 597 16.09 8.07 -54.51
C ARG A 597 17.61 7.98 -54.65
N THR A 598 18.28 7.55 -53.59
CA THR A 598 19.75 7.61 -53.51
C THR A 598 20.32 6.37 -52.79
N PRO A 599 20.10 5.15 -53.30
CA PRO A 599 20.51 3.93 -52.61
C PRO A 599 22.04 3.87 -52.40
N GLU A 600 22.82 4.27 -53.40
CA GLU A 600 24.28 4.21 -53.30
C GLU A 600 24.86 5.20 -52.27
N LEU A 601 24.23 6.36 -52.12
CA LEU A 601 24.60 7.31 -51.07
C LEU A 601 24.25 6.77 -49.67
N CYS A 602 23.13 6.06 -49.56
CA CYS A 602 22.74 5.43 -48.30
C CYS A 602 23.76 4.37 -47.89
N ILE A 603 24.16 3.50 -48.83
CA ILE A 603 25.18 2.48 -48.60
C ILE A 603 26.52 3.10 -48.23
N HIS A 604 26.96 4.12 -48.96
CA HIS A 604 28.21 4.82 -48.64
C HIS A 604 28.23 5.32 -47.20
N ARG A 605 27.16 5.99 -46.75
CA ARG A 605 27.05 6.50 -45.36
C ARG A 605 27.07 5.38 -44.32
N ILE A 606 26.41 4.27 -44.61
CA ILE A 606 26.40 3.10 -43.71
C ILE A 606 27.82 2.54 -43.56
N LEU A 607 28.53 2.36 -44.68
CA LEU A 607 29.90 1.82 -44.70
C LEU A 607 30.96 2.79 -44.11
N GLU A 608 30.69 4.10 -44.11
CA GLU A 608 31.51 5.08 -43.38
C GLU A 608 31.32 5.00 -41.86
N THR A 609 30.16 4.52 -41.40
CA THR A 609 29.78 4.53 -39.99
C THR A 609 30.07 3.20 -39.30
N PHE A 610 29.83 2.09 -40.00
CA PHE A 610 29.86 0.74 -39.42
C PHE A 610 30.73 -0.21 -40.24
N THR A 611 31.28 -1.22 -39.56
CA THR A 611 32.03 -2.32 -40.16
C THR A 611 31.20 -3.60 -40.16
N PHE A 612 31.48 -4.51 -41.10
CA PHE A 612 30.86 -5.82 -41.12
C PHE A 612 31.40 -6.72 -40.00
N PRO A 613 30.58 -7.65 -39.46
CA PRO A 613 29.15 -7.83 -39.73
C PRO A 613 28.26 -6.71 -39.16
N MET A 614 27.06 -6.52 -39.72
CA MET A 614 26.04 -5.55 -39.25
C MET A 614 24.65 -6.20 -39.23
N PHE A 615 23.68 -5.56 -38.58
CA PHE A 615 22.28 -5.97 -38.63
C PHE A 615 21.42 -4.98 -39.41
N VAL A 616 20.58 -5.47 -40.31
CA VAL A 616 19.46 -4.74 -40.91
C VAL A 616 18.19 -5.11 -40.15
N LYS A 617 17.48 -4.11 -39.63
CA LYS A 617 16.27 -4.30 -38.81
C LYS A 617 15.13 -3.38 -39.28
N THR A 618 13.89 -3.87 -39.19
CA THR A 618 12.68 -3.04 -39.35
C THR A 618 12.39 -2.23 -38.09
N ALA A 619 11.88 -1.02 -38.25
CA ALA A 619 11.62 -0.11 -37.15
C ALA A 619 10.43 -0.55 -36.28
N HIS A 620 9.34 -1.05 -36.88
CA HIS A 620 8.01 -1.18 -36.26
C HIS A 620 7.50 -2.62 -36.06
N LEU A 621 8.32 -3.65 -36.30
CA LEU A 621 7.94 -5.07 -36.16
C LEU A 621 8.66 -5.75 -35.00
N GLY A 622 8.18 -6.91 -34.52
CA GLY A 622 8.78 -7.62 -33.39
C GLY A 622 10.24 -8.06 -33.59
N SER A 623 10.91 -8.46 -32.50
CA SER A 623 12.36 -8.67 -32.36
C SER A 623 13.05 -9.61 -33.37
N SER A 624 12.32 -10.31 -34.23
CA SER A 624 12.89 -11.32 -35.11
C SER A 624 12.31 -11.33 -36.52
N VAL A 625 11.36 -10.44 -36.81
CA VAL A 625 10.79 -10.28 -38.15
C VAL A 625 11.56 -9.17 -38.85
N GLY A 626 12.10 -9.44 -40.04
CA GLY A 626 12.87 -8.44 -40.79
C GLY A 626 14.21 -8.08 -40.14
N VAL A 627 14.82 -9.00 -39.39
CA VAL A 627 16.16 -8.88 -38.81
C VAL A 627 17.13 -9.74 -39.61
N PHE A 628 18.16 -9.13 -40.19
CA PHE A 628 19.13 -9.81 -41.04
C PHE A 628 20.55 -9.45 -40.63
N GLU A 629 21.37 -10.45 -40.31
CA GLU A 629 22.81 -10.28 -40.24
C GLU A 629 23.39 -10.20 -41.66
N VAL A 630 24.28 -9.25 -41.91
CA VAL A 630 24.93 -9.04 -43.21
C VAL A 630 26.44 -8.95 -43.04
N HIS A 631 27.18 -9.59 -43.95
CA HIS A 631 28.64 -9.71 -43.89
C HIS A 631 29.37 -8.98 -45.03
N ASN A 632 28.63 -8.51 -46.04
CA ASN A 632 29.18 -7.78 -47.18
C ASN A 632 28.15 -6.81 -47.78
N GLU A 633 28.61 -5.93 -48.67
CA GLU A 633 27.78 -4.88 -49.28
C GLU A 633 26.64 -5.44 -50.12
N ILE A 634 26.84 -6.58 -50.79
CA ILE A 634 25.83 -7.20 -51.64
C ILE A 634 24.66 -7.69 -50.78
N GLU A 635 24.97 -8.37 -49.68
CA GLU A 635 23.98 -8.78 -48.68
C GLU A 635 23.27 -7.58 -48.07
N LEU A 636 24.00 -6.54 -47.69
CA LEU A 636 23.43 -5.30 -47.13
C LEU A 636 22.38 -4.68 -48.06
N LYS A 637 22.71 -4.48 -49.35
CA LYS A 637 21.78 -3.92 -50.34
C LYS A 637 20.53 -4.78 -50.52
N SER A 638 20.72 -6.10 -50.60
CA SER A 638 19.65 -7.07 -50.78
C SER A 638 18.72 -7.07 -49.57
N LYS A 639 19.27 -7.16 -48.35
CA LYS A 639 18.52 -7.26 -47.10
C LYS A 639 17.83 -5.96 -46.69
N ILE A 640 18.39 -4.80 -47.01
CA ILE A 640 17.66 -3.52 -46.89
C ILE A 640 16.41 -3.54 -47.77
N SER A 641 16.54 -3.98 -49.03
CA SER A 641 15.41 -4.03 -49.96
C SER A 641 14.34 -5.04 -49.51
N GLU A 642 14.76 -6.18 -48.94
CA GLU A 642 13.89 -7.17 -48.33
C GLU A 642 13.16 -6.63 -47.08
N ALA A 643 13.87 -5.91 -46.20
CA ALA A 643 13.27 -5.29 -45.01
C ALA A 643 12.17 -4.28 -45.37
N PHE A 644 12.35 -3.52 -46.46
CA PHE A 644 11.34 -2.58 -46.97
C PHE A 644 10.07 -3.23 -47.56
N LEU A 645 10.02 -4.56 -47.69
CA LEU A 645 8.78 -5.27 -48.00
C LEU A 645 7.83 -5.31 -46.79
N TYR A 646 8.37 -5.14 -45.58
CA TYR A 646 7.63 -5.29 -44.33
C TYR A 646 7.44 -3.97 -43.59
N ASP A 647 8.28 -2.97 -43.84
CA ASP A 647 8.27 -1.69 -43.13
C ASP A 647 8.62 -0.52 -44.07
N THR A 648 8.17 0.69 -43.77
CA THR A 648 8.60 1.92 -44.48
C THR A 648 9.88 2.50 -43.92
N ASP A 649 10.26 2.08 -42.73
CA ASP A 649 11.43 2.57 -42.00
C ASP A 649 12.26 1.38 -41.52
N VAL A 650 13.55 1.41 -41.84
CA VAL A 650 14.52 0.39 -41.46
C VAL A 650 15.70 1.09 -40.82
N PHE A 651 16.52 0.33 -40.09
CA PHE A 651 17.77 0.85 -39.56
C PHE A 651 18.85 -0.22 -39.63
N ILE A 652 20.08 0.27 -39.73
CA ILE A 652 21.27 -0.56 -39.66
C ILE A 652 21.85 -0.37 -38.26
N GLU A 653 22.16 -1.47 -37.59
CA GLU A 653 22.73 -1.48 -36.25
C GLU A 653 24.11 -2.13 -36.28
N GLU A 654 25.04 -1.56 -35.51
CA GLU A 654 26.36 -2.14 -35.30
C GLU A 654 26.24 -3.53 -34.68
N ASN A 655 27.03 -4.49 -35.17
CA ASN A 655 27.03 -5.81 -34.59
C ASN A 655 27.77 -5.83 -33.25
N ARG A 656 27.09 -6.31 -32.20
CA ARG A 656 27.61 -6.49 -30.85
C ARG A 656 27.86 -7.98 -30.50
N LEU A 657 28.21 -8.80 -31.48
CA LEU A 657 28.59 -10.21 -31.31
C LEU A 657 29.65 -10.36 -30.20
N GLY A 658 29.41 -11.29 -29.28
CA GLY A 658 30.26 -11.51 -28.09
C GLY A 658 29.80 -10.73 -26.85
N SER A 659 28.85 -9.79 -26.99
CA SER A 659 28.18 -9.17 -25.85
C SER A 659 27.13 -10.12 -25.26
N ARG A 660 26.85 -9.97 -23.96
CA ARG A 660 25.80 -10.73 -23.27
C ARG A 660 24.46 -10.01 -23.41
N GLU A 661 23.38 -10.72 -23.71
CA GLU A 661 22.02 -10.16 -23.77
C GLU A 661 21.41 -10.22 -22.37
N ILE A 662 21.26 -9.04 -21.76
CA ILE A 662 20.69 -8.85 -20.42
C ILE A 662 19.30 -8.22 -20.58
N GLU A 663 18.28 -8.92 -20.11
CA GLU A 663 16.89 -8.48 -20.16
C GLU A 663 16.42 -8.09 -18.75
N VAL A 664 15.61 -7.03 -18.66
CA VAL A 664 14.98 -6.58 -17.41
C VAL A 664 13.51 -6.29 -17.66
N SER A 665 12.63 -6.80 -16.81
CA SER A 665 11.18 -6.63 -16.94
C SER A 665 10.65 -5.54 -16.01
N CYS A 666 9.65 -4.79 -16.48
CA CYS A 666 8.94 -3.76 -15.74
C CYS A 666 7.43 -4.02 -15.73
N LEU A 667 6.78 -3.70 -14.62
CA LEU A 667 5.33 -3.80 -14.48
C LEU A 667 4.80 -2.71 -13.53
N GLY A 668 3.87 -1.88 -14.00
CA GLY A 668 3.15 -0.91 -13.16
C GLY A 668 2.94 0.44 -13.86
N ASP A 669 3.03 1.53 -13.11
CA ASP A 669 2.96 2.90 -13.62
C ASP A 669 4.18 3.69 -13.09
N ALA A 670 5.03 4.14 -14.01
CA ALA A 670 6.26 4.88 -13.74
C ALA A 670 6.04 6.19 -12.96
N CYS A 671 4.82 6.73 -13.00
CA CYS A 671 4.47 7.96 -12.30
C CYS A 671 3.97 7.73 -10.87
N THR A 672 3.58 6.50 -10.51
CA THR A 672 2.99 6.20 -9.19
C THR A 672 3.66 5.02 -8.51
N CYS A 673 3.49 3.80 -9.01
CA CYS A 673 4.06 2.58 -8.42
C CYS A 673 4.33 1.54 -9.52
N TYR A 674 5.55 1.01 -9.54
CA TYR A 674 5.98 -0.01 -10.48
C TYR A 674 7.06 -0.92 -9.88
N TYR A 675 7.27 -2.05 -10.53
CA TYR A 675 8.24 -3.07 -10.14
C TYR A 675 9.21 -3.31 -11.27
N ILE A 676 10.49 -3.44 -10.94
CA ILE A 676 11.57 -3.81 -11.86
C ILE A 676 12.11 -5.16 -11.39
N SER A 677 12.20 -6.13 -12.30
CA SER A 677 12.75 -7.46 -12.00
C SER A 677 14.24 -7.43 -11.72
N GLU A 678 14.76 -8.54 -11.21
CA GLU A 678 16.20 -8.80 -11.34
C GLU A 678 16.56 -9.03 -12.83
N PRO A 679 17.80 -8.67 -13.24
CA PRO A 679 18.25 -8.90 -14.60
C PRO A 679 18.50 -10.39 -14.85
N HIS A 680 18.08 -10.89 -16.01
CA HIS A 680 18.43 -12.23 -16.47
C HIS A 680 19.19 -12.19 -17.79
N GLU A 681 19.99 -13.23 -18.03
CA GLU A 681 20.74 -13.39 -19.28
C GLU A 681 20.06 -14.40 -20.19
N ARG A 682 19.93 -14.06 -21.47
CA ARG A 682 19.49 -14.98 -22.51
C ARG A 682 20.70 -15.50 -23.29
N ARG A 683 20.88 -16.83 -23.35
CA ARG A 683 21.99 -17.47 -24.07
C ARG A 683 21.50 -18.31 -25.25
N GLY A 684 21.90 -17.92 -26.45
CA GLY A 684 21.71 -18.68 -27.69
C GLY A 684 22.67 -19.85 -27.82
N SER A 685 22.36 -20.79 -28.72
CA SER A 685 23.21 -21.97 -28.96
C SER A 685 24.49 -21.63 -29.75
N LYS A 686 24.47 -20.52 -30.50
CA LYS A 686 25.55 -20.02 -31.37
C LYS A 686 25.96 -18.56 -31.10
N GLY A 687 25.54 -17.97 -29.97
CA GLY A 687 25.87 -16.60 -29.57
C GLY A 687 24.89 -15.51 -30.03
N PHE A 688 24.14 -15.71 -31.12
CA PHE A 688 22.99 -14.88 -31.54
C PHE A 688 21.71 -15.72 -31.51
N ILE A 689 20.57 -15.10 -31.20
CA ILE A 689 19.27 -15.77 -31.03
C ILE A 689 18.30 -15.27 -32.10
N ASP A 690 18.00 -16.10 -33.10
CA ASP A 690 16.97 -15.81 -34.08
C ASP A 690 15.54 -16.13 -33.55
N TYR A 691 14.50 -15.87 -34.34
CA TYR A 691 13.09 -16.13 -33.96
C TYR A 691 12.87 -17.58 -33.54
N GLU A 692 13.45 -18.51 -34.32
CA GLU A 692 13.31 -19.94 -34.09
C GLU A 692 14.06 -20.36 -32.82
N GLU A 693 15.18 -19.74 -32.47
CA GLU A 693 15.84 -19.98 -31.18
C GLU A 693 15.11 -19.34 -29.98
N LYS A 694 14.50 -18.15 -30.17
CA LYS A 694 13.81 -17.38 -29.11
C LYS A 694 12.46 -18.01 -28.73
N TYR A 695 11.77 -18.66 -29.69
CA TYR A 695 10.42 -19.22 -29.47
C TYR A 695 10.23 -20.68 -29.93
N GLY A 696 11.07 -21.22 -30.82
CA GLY A 696 11.04 -22.63 -31.26
C GLY A 696 9.91 -23.00 -32.23
N LEU A 697 10.11 -24.08 -33.00
CA LEU A 697 9.00 -24.81 -33.64
C LEU A 697 8.12 -25.44 -32.54
N ASN A 698 6.89 -24.95 -32.38
CA ASN A 698 5.91 -25.32 -31.34
C ASN A 698 6.09 -24.63 -29.96
N GLY A 699 6.76 -23.48 -29.85
CA GLY A 699 6.79 -22.73 -28.58
C GLY A 699 7.78 -23.26 -27.54
N LYS A 700 8.77 -24.07 -27.94
CA LYS A 700 9.88 -24.52 -27.08
C LYS A 700 11.17 -23.80 -27.51
N SER A 701 11.52 -22.73 -26.81
CA SER A 701 12.80 -22.01 -26.95
C SER A 701 14.00 -22.97 -26.86
N SER A 702 14.97 -22.83 -27.76
CA SER A 702 16.28 -23.48 -27.66
C SER A 702 17.29 -22.62 -26.86
N ALA A 703 17.01 -21.31 -26.72
CA ALA A 703 17.77 -20.41 -25.86
C ALA A 703 17.54 -20.73 -24.37
N LYS A 704 18.63 -20.73 -23.59
CA LYS A 704 18.60 -20.93 -22.13
C LYS A 704 18.52 -19.56 -21.44
N ILE A 705 17.59 -19.43 -20.50
CA ILE A 705 17.46 -18.25 -19.64
C ILE A 705 18.19 -18.53 -18.33
N GLN A 706 19.08 -17.61 -17.94
CA GLN A 706 19.79 -17.63 -16.66
C GLN A 706 19.33 -16.45 -15.80
N TYR A 707 18.49 -16.72 -14.79
CA TYR A 707 17.89 -15.71 -13.92
C TYR A 707 18.85 -15.11 -12.88
N ASP A 708 19.96 -15.77 -12.59
CA ASP A 708 21.06 -15.21 -11.78
C ASP A 708 22.33 -15.19 -12.64
N PRO A 709 22.47 -14.20 -13.53
CA PRO A 709 23.62 -14.08 -14.38
C PRO A 709 24.84 -13.70 -13.53
N ASP A 710 26.00 -14.23 -13.90
CA ASP A 710 27.29 -13.88 -13.27
C ASP A 710 27.62 -12.41 -13.60
N LEU A 711 27.10 -11.50 -12.78
CA LEU A 711 27.21 -10.05 -12.88
C LEU A 711 27.59 -9.49 -11.51
N PRO A 712 28.59 -8.59 -11.42
CA PRO A 712 28.85 -7.84 -10.22
C PRO A 712 27.60 -7.08 -9.75
N GLU A 713 27.42 -6.93 -8.43
CA GLU A 713 26.27 -6.20 -7.87
C GLU A 713 26.18 -4.75 -8.39
N GLU A 714 27.31 -4.08 -8.61
CA GLU A 714 27.34 -2.75 -9.23
C GLU A 714 26.75 -2.76 -10.65
N SER A 715 26.99 -3.81 -11.43
CA SER A 715 26.40 -3.96 -12.77
C SER A 715 24.90 -4.23 -12.72
N LYS A 716 24.43 -5.01 -11.73
CA LYS A 716 22.98 -5.24 -11.50
C LYS A 716 22.27 -3.95 -11.12
N ILE A 717 22.85 -3.17 -10.21
CA ILE A 717 22.33 -1.84 -9.84
C ILE A 717 22.29 -0.93 -11.07
N ARG A 718 23.39 -0.84 -11.82
CA ARG A 718 23.51 0.03 -13.00
C ARG A 718 22.47 -0.30 -14.09
N VAL A 719 22.24 -1.58 -14.41
CA VAL A 719 21.24 -1.93 -15.43
C VAL A 719 19.82 -1.64 -14.96
N LYS A 720 19.51 -1.83 -13.67
CA LYS A 720 18.20 -1.46 -13.09
C LYS A 720 18.00 0.05 -13.11
N GLU A 721 19.03 0.85 -12.82
CA GLU A 721 18.97 2.32 -12.94
C GLU A 721 18.73 2.78 -14.39
N LEU A 722 19.42 2.18 -15.37
CA LEU A 722 19.18 2.48 -16.79
C LEU A 722 17.77 2.10 -17.23
N THR A 723 17.29 0.94 -16.77
CA THR A 723 15.93 0.43 -16.98
C THR A 723 14.90 1.41 -16.43
N GLU A 724 15.06 1.84 -15.17
CA GLU A 724 14.17 2.81 -14.54
C GLU A 724 14.15 4.14 -15.30
N ARG A 725 15.32 4.65 -15.68
CA ARG A 725 15.44 5.93 -16.41
C ARG A 725 14.73 5.88 -17.76
N VAL A 726 14.91 4.83 -18.56
CA VAL A 726 14.22 4.72 -19.86
C VAL A 726 12.73 4.52 -19.67
N TYR A 727 12.32 3.64 -18.74
CA TYR A 727 10.90 3.37 -18.46
C TYR A 727 10.16 4.64 -18.02
N ARG A 728 10.75 5.45 -17.13
CA ARG A 728 10.19 6.75 -16.72
C ARG A 728 10.17 7.77 -17.86
N ALA A 729 11.24 7.85 -18.66
CA ALA A 729 11.35 8.87 -19.70
C ALA A 729 10.28 8.76 -20.79
N ILE A 730 9.83 7.54 -21.07
CA ILE A 730 8.76 7.29 -22.05
C ILE A 730 7.38 7.09 -21.39
N GLN A 731 7.23 7.51 -20.13
CA GLN A 731 5.99 7.40 -19.35
C GLN A 731 5.46 5.96 -19.28
N GLY A 732 6.33 5.04 -18.87
CA GLY A 732 6.05 3.63 -18.71
C GLY A 732 4.78 3.37 -17.91
N LYS A 733 3.78 2.79 -18.57
CA LYS A 733 2.50 2.45 -17.95
C LYS A 733 2.06 1.10 -18.48
N GLY A 734 2.24 0.05 -17.69
CA GLY A 734 1.95 -1.34 -18.00
C GLY A 734 3.19 -2.23 -17.96
N SER A 735 3.11 -3.36 -18.63
CA SER A 735 4.23 -4.32 -18.78
C SER A 735 5.26 -3.83 -19.79
N CYS A 736 6.52 -4.19 -19.61
CA CYS A 736 7.56 -4.06 -20.61
C CYS A 736 8.71 -5.03 -20.31
N ARG A 737 9.43 -5.48 -21.35
CA ARG A 737 10.76 -6.08 -21.22
C ARG A 737 11.76 -5.21 -21.96
N ILE A 738 12.89 -4.91 -21.33
CA ILE A 738 13.91 -4.02 -21.85
C ILE A 738 15.18 -4.83 -22.07
N ASP A 739 15.69 -4.80 -23.29
CA ASP A 739 16.77 -5.68 -23.74
C ASP A 739 18.05 -4.84 -23.91
N PHE A 740 19.10 -5.20 -23.18
CA PHE A 740 20.43 -4.56 -23.21
C PHE A 740 21.51 -5.53 -23.70
N PHE A 741 22.51 -5.00 -24.39
CA PHE A 741 23.78 -5.71 -24.58
C PHE A 741 24.80 -5.24 -23.55
N LEU A 742 25.48 -6.18 -22.90
CA LEU A 742 26.61 -5.95 -22.02
C LEU A 742 27.90 -6.35 -22.73
N ASP A 743 28.77 -5.39 -23.01
CA ASP A 743 30.06 -5.64 -23.65
C ASP A 743 31.14 -6.12 -22.66
N GLY A 744 32.29 -6.52 -23.18
CA GLY A 744 33.42 -7.02 -22.38
C GLY A 744 34.08 -5.97 -21.48
N GLU A 745 33.76 -4.68 -21.66
CA GLU A 745 34.22 -3.57 -20.81
C GLU A 745 33.23 -3.29 -19.67
N GLY A 746 32.09 -3.97 -19.63
CA GLY A 746 31.06 -3.79 -18.62
C GLY A 746 30.08 -2.64 -18.92
N ASN A 747 30.00 -2.18 -20.18
CA ASN A 747 29.04 -1.15 -20.59
C ASN A 747 27.74 -1.78 -21.10
N PHE A 748 26.62 -1.17 -20.69
CA PHE A 748 25.28 -1.54 -21.14
C PHE A 748 24.83 -0.66 -22.31
N TRP A 749 24.29 -1.29 -23.34
CA TRP A 749 23.78 -0.65 -24.55
C TRP A 749 22.33 -1.06 -24.79
N LEU A 750 21.40 -0.11 -24.76
CA LEU A 750 19.99 -0.38 -25.00
C LEU A 750 19.77 -0.85 -26.45
N SER A 751 19.23 -2.05 -26.60
CA SER A 751 18.86 -2.61 -27.91
C SER A 751 17.43 -2.20 -28.26
N GLU A 752 16.44 -2.67 -27.49
CA GLU A 752 15.02 -2.45 -27.75
C GLU A 752 14.15 -2.57 -26.48
N MET A 753 12.88 -2.18 -26.60
CA MET A 753 11.87 -2.28 -25.55
C MET A 753 10.63 -2.98 -26.10
N ASN A 754 10.11 -3.97 -25.36
CA ASN A 754 9.01 -4.83 -25.77
C ASN A 754 7.78 -4.59 -24.86
N PRO A 755 6.71 -3.94 -25.33
CA PRO A 755 5.63 -3.45 -24.47
C PRO A 755 4.59 -4.54 -24.08
N ILE A 756 4.42 -5.60 -24.89
CA ILE A 756 3.65 -6.80 -24.51
C ILE A 756 4.57 -8.01 -24.58
N PRO A 757 5.44 -8.22 -23.58
CA PRO A 757 6.37 -9.34 -23.60
C PRO A 757 5.64 -10.68 -23.78
N GLY A 758 6.27 -11.61 -24.51
CA GLY A 758 5.78 -12.98 -24.57
C GLY A 758 5.53 -13.54 -23.17
N MET A 759 4.39 -14.19 -22.96
CA MET A 759 4.00 -14.79 -21.68
C MET A 759 3.76 -16.30 -21.82
N THR A 760 4.44 -16.94 -22.77
CA THR A 760 4.43 -18.40 -22.91
C THR A 760 5.10 -19.06 -21.69
N LYS A 761 4.97 -20.38 -21.54
CA LYS A 761 5.61 -21.12 -20.43
C LYS A 761 7.13 -20.95 -20.36
N SER A 762 7.77 -20.75 -21.50
CA SER A 762 9.22 -20.55 -21.62
C SER A 762 9.65 -19.08 -21.66
N SER A 763 8.70 -18.14 -21.66
CA SER A 763 9.03 -16.71 -21.69
C SER A 763 9.38 -16.18 -20.29
N PRO A 764 10.39 -15.32 -20.15
CA PRO A 764 10.89 -14.91 -18.83
C PRO A 764 9.94 -13.99 -18.07
N PHE A 765 9.16 -13.15 -18.74
CA PHE A 765 8.43 -12.05 -18.13
C PHE A 765 7.64 -12.40 -16.85
N LEU A 766 6.86 -13.50 -16.87
CA LEU A 766 6.12 -13.91 -15.67
C LEU A 766 7.04 -14.48 -14.58
N HIS A 767 8.06 -15.24 -14.98
CA HIS A 767 9.05 -15.82 -14.06
C HIS A 767 9.92 -14.76 -13.39
N ASP A 768 10.23 -13.67 -14.08
CA ASP A 768 11.04 -12.56 -13.57
C ASP A 768 10.48 -12.01 -12.25
N PHE A 769 9.16 -11.84 -12.17
CA PHE A 769 8.49 -11.41 -10.93
C PHE A 769 8.29 -12.55 -9.93
N VAL A 770 8.18 -13.80 -10.38
CA VAL A 770 8.19 -14.96 -9.48
C VAL A 770 9.52 -15.09 -8.75
N HIS A 771 10.63 -14.76 -9.41
CA HIS A 771 11.96 -14.67 -8.79
C HIS A 771 12.09 -13.51 -7.78
N LEU A 772 11.21 -12.50 -7.84
CA LEU A 772 11.04 -11.48 -6.78
C LEU A 772 10.15 -11.97 -5.61
N GLY A 773 9.73 -13.23 -5.61
CA GLY A 773 8.91 -13.82 -4.55
C GLY A 773 7.40 -13.79 -4.80
N TRP A 774 6.95 -13.41 -6.01
CA TRP A 774 5.53 -13.44 -6.36
C TRP A 774 5.08 -14.82 -6.83
N THR A 775 3.79 -15.06 -6.82
CA THR A 775 3.15 -16.18 -7.53
C THR A 775 2.74 -15.75 -8.93
N PHE A 776 2.62 -16.70 -9.87
CA PHE A 776 2.11 -16.39 -11.22
C PHE A 776 0.73 -15.71 -11.19
N GLU A 777 -0.14 -16.10 -10.26
CA GLU A 777 -1.45 -15.47 -10.05
C GLU A 777 -1.31 -14.01 -9.66
N GLN A 778 -0.41 -13.67 -8.74
CA GLN A 778 -0.15 -12.27 -8.36
C GLN A 778 0.36 -11.43 -9.53
N VAL A 779 1.23 -11.97 -10.40
CA VAL A 779 1.70 -11.24 -11.58
C VAL A 779 0.53 -10.94 -12.54
N VAL A 780 -0.35 -11.92 -12.77
CA VAL A 780 -1.52 -11.73 -13.65
C VAL A 780 -2.56 -10.80 -13.03
N HIS A 781 -2.78 -10.88 -11.72
CA HIS A 781 -3.63 -9.93 -10.99
C HIS A 781 -3.08 -8.51 -11.14
N GLN A 782 -1.76 -8.34 -11.06
CA GLN A 782 -1.13 -7.04 -11.19
C GLN A 782 -1.33 -6.44 -12.60
N LEU A 783 -1.32 -7.24 -13.67
CA LEU A 783 -1.67 -6.75 -15.02
C LEU A 783 -3.08 -6.14 -15.07
N ILE A 784 -4.03 -6.73 -14.34
CA ILE A 784 -5.41 -6.24 -14.24
C ILE A 784 -5.48 -4.99 -13.36
N VAL A 785 -4.87 -5.03 -12.17
CA VAL A 785 -4.83 -3.91 -11.23
C VAL A 785 -4.20 -2.67 -11.87
N SER A 786 -3.06 -2.82 -12.58
CA SER A 786 -2.42 -1.71 -13.30
C SER A 786 -3.32 -1.12 -14.39
N GLY A 787 -4.08 -1.97 -15.10
CA GLY A 787 -5.02 -1.51 -16.12
C GLY A 787 -6.21 -0.74 -15.54
N LEU A 788 -6.76 -1.21 -14.42
CA LEU A 788 -7.83 -0.53 -13.68
C LEU A 788 -7.35 0.80 -13.11
N HIS A 789 -6.17 0.83 -12.49
CA HIS A 789 -5.55 2.06 -11.97
C HIS A 789 -5.39 3.11 -13.08
N LYS A 790 -4.80 2.73 -14.21
CA LYS A 790 -4.62 3.60 -15.39
C LYS A 790 -5.95 4.20 -15.86
N PHE A 791 -7.01 3.39 -15.88
CA PHE A 791 -8.34 3.84 -16.28
C PHE A 791 -8.96 4.81 -15.26
N ASP A 792 -8.91 4.48 -13.98
CA ASP A 792 -9.45 5.33 -12.90
C ASP A 792 -8.76 6.70 -12.88
N GLN A 793 -7.42 6.74 -13.02
CA GLN A 793 -6.68 8.01 -13.09
C GLN A 793 -7.11 8.86 -14.29
N LYS A 794 -7.39 8.24 -15.45
CA LYS A 794 -7.93 8.94 -16.63
C LYS A 794 -9.34 9.49 -16.35
N LYS A 795 -10.17 8.75 -15.61
CA LYS A 795 -11.53 9.18 -15.23
C LYS A 795 -11.56 10.34 -14.24
N LYS A 796 -10.53 10.51 -13.40
CA LYS A 796 -10.42 11.66 -12.48
C LYS A 796 -10.27 13.00 -13.22
N VAL A 797 -9.76 12.99 -14.46
CA VAL A 797 -9.56 14.21 -15.25
C VAL A 797 -10.86 14.57 -15.99
N SER A 798 -11.47 15.72 -15.67
CA SER A 798 -12.62 16.24 -16.43
C SER A 798 -12.18 16.66 -17.84
N SER A 799 -12.58 15.90 -18.85
CA SER A 799 -12.34 16.22 -20.26
C SER A 799 -13.37 17.19 -20.85
N THR A 800 -14.50 17.39 -20.17
CA THR A 800 -15.52 18.38 -20.54
C THR A 800 -15.17 19.76 -20.00
N PHE A 801 -14.90 20.70 -20.91
CA PHE A 801 -14.80 22.13 -20.58
C PHE A 801 -16.21 22.67 -20.27
N ASN A 802 -16.64 22.60 -19.01
CA ASN A 802 -17.87 23.26 -18.60
C ASN A 802 -17.54 24.66 -18.04
N LYS A 803 -17.81 25.70 -18.83
CA LYS A 803 -17.50 27.09 -18.48
C LYS A 803 -18.25 27.57 -17.21
N GLN A 804 -19.35 26.91 -16.84
CA GLN A 804 -20.14 27.23 -15.65
C GLN A 804 -19.49 26.80 -14.34
N SER A 805 -18.77 25.66 -14.28
CA SER A 805 -18.11 25.20 -13.06
C SER A 805 -16.92 26.08 -12.63
N LEU A 806 -16.30 26.78 -13.59
CA LEU A 806 -15.25 27.77 -13.32
C LEU A 806 -15.77 29.09 -12.73
N LEU A 807 -17.05 29.41 -12.89
CA LEU A 807 -17.67 30.63 -12.37
C LEU A 807 -18.18 30.46 -10.93
N THR A 808 -18.61 29.25 -10.55
CA THR A 808 -19.04 28.93 -9.18
C THR A 808 -17.89 28.67 -8.22
N ALA A 809 -16.68 28.36 -8.71
CA ALA A 809 -15.50 28.21 -7.86
C ALA A 809 -14.88 29.55 -7.40
N LYS A 810 -15.39 30.69 -7.87
CA LYS A 810 -14.94 32.06 -7.50
C LYS A 810 -16.00 32.88 -6.74
N SER A 811 -17.12 32.28 -6.38
CA SER A 811 -18.16 32.83 -5.50
C SER A 811 -18.24 31.98 -4.25
#